data_AF-A0A8T0GGE5-F1
#
_entry.id   AF-A0A8T0GGE5-F1
#
_cell.length_a   1.000
_cell.length_b   1.000
_cell.length_c   1.000
_cell.angle_alpha   90.00
_cell.angle_beta   90.00
_cell.angle_gamma   90.00
#
_symmetry.space_group_name_H-M   'P 1'
#
loop_
_entity.id
_entity.type
_entity.pdbx_description
1 polymer ?
#
loop_
_entity_poly.entity_id
_entity_poly.type
_entity_poly.pdbx_seq_one_letter_code
_entity_poly.pdbx_strand_id
1 'polypeptide(L)'
;MAAPLGPSKVGVAPIDQVASNGSAPTPTVQVPPGVNGGFLTRHDVINLFSREVPLATAKPVAEGAAPPWALKSNTLVKTVASDVREATNKFENLFSKILPHGADDDYVTLKASITIQKKLLVLDVTDLIADSGDDLAEVLGQHVSVQLVSTQIDPKTKKVYVSEDVPILNWVTTRDMIVPVNFKFGLDFKVPKDFGTPGAIIVKNRHIHEFLLVSFSIQMPNNAVINFPADSWVYSTNFKNGRIFFSNELYLPQETPEGLVALRQQELENLRGNGSGERNYHDRIYDYATYNDLGDPDLNEGLKRPVLGGSELPYPRRVRTGRPPTKKDPKSESRGQLLAFFYIPRDEKFDQVKFSDFAADTVRSGQHAILPVLRGAVRDQDQDFNDFADIKSLYAEKGTPMTLPSNLTPKGAQIDPATQNPLTFIHEYAFPSGPDTTLFTFPLPKVIAADDKAWSTDVEFARQMLSGINPLVIKLLEEFPIKSTLDPAEFGDPLSAITAKDLEKGLEGLTVEQALAQKRLFVQDYHDIFLPYIGRINAQKKGSMYATRTVLFLTSEKILTPLAIELTVPSSSAGSKKKSRVFTPPAADSIEQWVWKLAKAHVASVDMSYHEVVSHFLRTHAAMEPFIIATNRQLSVLHPVNQVLAPHYKNTMDINAAARKVLINAGGIIELNFTPGKYTMEMSAVVYKNDWRFDEQSLPEDLIKRKMAVRDPSAKHGLKLVIEDYPYAVDGLELWAAMKEYMADHVKIFYKSDKAVQDDTELQTWWTEVRTVGHGDKKDSPGWPTLDSIENLVYILTTIAWVASCHHAAVNFGQYAYAGYMPNHPSMTRRFIPEPGTTEWEQLQKDPERFFLDSISNETQAASVMSTIEILSTHALDEEYLGQRQTPNWSNDERVLSAFAKFTDKMTDITQLIHARNADKSLKNRTGPVKMPYELLLPKSDTPGLTGKGVPNSVSI
;
A
#
# COMPACT_ATOMS: atom_id res chain seq x y z
N MET A 1 -42.81 -23.48 36.74
CA MET A 1 -42.42 -23.03 38.08
C MET A 1 -41.95 -21.58 37.98
N ALA A 2 -42.55 -20.73 38.81
CA ALA A 2 -42.10 -19.41 39.31
C ALA A 2 -41.49 -18.37 38.34
N ALA A 3 -42.39 -17.61 37.71
CA ALA A 3 -42.64 -16.16 37.83
C ALA A 3 -41.53 -15.09 38.06
N PRO A 4 -41.79 -13.84 37.58
CA PRO A 4 -40.86 -12.71 37.48
C PRO A 4 -41.16 -11.58 38.50
N LEU A 5 -40.36 -10.49 38.51
CA LEU A 5 -40.73 -9.23 39.15
C LEU A 5 -40.37 -8.03 38.25
N GLY A 6 -41.36 -7.18 38.02
CA GLY A 6 -41.29 -5.96 37.20
C GLY A 6 -41.10 -4.66 38.02
N PRO A 7 -41.82 -3.56 37.70
CA PRO A 7 -41.19 -2.27 37.40
C PRO A 7 -41.69 -1.08 38.26
N SER A 8 -41.00 0.07 38.19
CA SER A 8 -41.49 1.39 38.63
C SER A 8 -40.73 2.51 37.90
N LYS A 9 -41.29 3.24 36.93
CA LYS A 9 -42.22 4.40 36.98
C LYS A 9 -41.69 5.70 37.64
N VAL A 10 -41.53 6.70 36.76
CA VAL A 10 -41.96 8.13 36.83
C VAL A 10 -41.07 9.19 37.50
N GLY A 11 -40.78 10.24 36.72
CA GLY A 11 -40.48 11.61 37.20
C GLY A 11 -40.09 12.55 36.05
N VAL A 12 -40.98 13.48 35.68
CA VAL A 12 -40.83 14.47 34.59
C VAL A 12 -40.79 15.89 35.18
N ALA A 13 -39.80 16.71 34.71
CA ALA A 13 -39.73 18.18 34.58
C ALA A 13 -39.77 19.07 35.85
N PRO A 14 -39.35 20.38 35.83
CA PRO A 14 -39.08 21.25 34.66
C PRO A 14 -37.83 22.18 34.73
N ILE A 15 -37.71 22.97 33.66
CA ILE A 15 -36.75 24.03 33.27
C ILE A 15 -36.92 25.30 34.13
N ASP A 16 -35.82 26.03 34.46
CA ASP A 16 -35.69 27.49 34.20
C ASP A 16 -34.33 28.12 34.59
N GLN A 17 -34.10 29.29 33.98
CA GLN A 17 -32.89 30.09 33.74
C GLN A 17 -32.26 30.86 34.94
N VAL A 18 -31.01 31.31 34.73
CA VAL A 18 -30.46 32.70 34.91
C VAL A 18 -29.06 32.77 35.59
N ALA A 19 -28.25 33.64 34.99
CA ALA A 19 -26.86 34.08 35.20
C ALA A 19 -26.36 34.44 36.63
N SER A 20 -25.04 34.35 36.86
CA SER A 20 -24.10 35.50 36.97
C SER A 20 -22.82 35.19 37.79
N ASN A 21 -21.70 35.78 37.33
CA ASN A 21 -20.44 36.22 37.96
C ASN A 21 -19.95 35.65 39.31
N GLY A 22 -18.65 35.30 39.38
CA GLY A 22 -17.92 35.20 40.65
C GLY A 22 -16.45 34.82 40.49
N SER A 23 -15.57 35.75 40.83
CA SER A 23 -14.10 35.75 40.74
C SER A 23 -13.36 35.11 41.93
N ALA A 24 -12.29 34.36 41.65
CA ALA A 24 -11.06 34.11 42.46
C ALA A 24 -11.22 33.47 43.87
N PRO A 25 -10.18 32.92 44.56
CA PRO A 25 -8.73 33.05 44.31
C PRO A 25 -7.86 31.76 44.43
N THR A 26 -6.64 31.91 43.96
CA THR A 26 -5.44 31.06 44.13
C THR A 26 -4.99 30.98 45.60
N PRO A 27 -4.35 29.87 46.03
CA PRO A 27 -3.41 29.90 47.15
C PRO A 27 -1.97 29.75 46.65
N THR A 28 -1.10 30.54 47.26
CA THR A 28 0.32 30.69 46.96
C THR A 28 1.17 30.20 48.13
N VAL A 29 2.40 29.79 47.82
CA VAL A 29 3.64 29.74 48.65
C VAL A 29 3.73 28.62 49.73
N GLN A 30 4.86 27.96 50.08
CA GLN A 30 6.32 28.24 49.98
C GLN A 30 7.18 26.97 49.88
N VAL A 31 8.33 27.14 49.20
CA VAL A 31 9.56 26.33 49.28
C VAL A 31 10.66 27.17 49.92
N PRO A 32 11.62 26.56 50.66
CA PRO A 32 12.99 27.10 50.67
C PRO A 32 14.09 25.98 50.63
N PRO A 33 15.40 26.28 50.52
CA PRO A 33 16.09 26.95 49.40
C PRO A 33 17.42 26.24 48.98
N GLY A 34 18.00 26.55 47.79
CA GLY A 34 19.45 26.36 47.55
C GLY A 34 19.96 26.15 46.11
N VAL A 35 20.46 27.25 45.51
CA VAL A 35 21.56 27.39 44.50
C VAL A 35 21.29 27.16 42.99
N ASN A 36 20.88 28.27 42.35
CA ASN A 36 21.39 28.93 41.12
C ASN A 36 21.90 28.12 39.91
N GLY A 37 21.08 28.07 38.86
CA GLY A 37 21.48 27.93 37.45
C GLY A 37 20.99 29.13 36.63
N GLY A 38 21.90 29.82 35.93
CA GLY A 38 21.57 30.92 35.03
C GLY A 38 21.56 30.45 33.57
N PHE A 39 20.42 30.59 32.91
CA PHE A 39 20.25 30.36 31.47
C PHE A 39 20.61 31.64 30.69
N LEU A 40 21.37 31.48 29.61
CA LEU A 40 21.60 32.52 28.60
C LEU A 40 20.35 32.68 27.71
N THR A 41 20.02 33.91 27.33
CA THR A 41 18.86 34.21 26.49
C THR A 41 19.27 34.40 25.02
N ARG A 42 18.33 34.15 24.11
CA ARG A 42 18.45 34.16 22.64
C ARG A 42 18.99 35.48 22.03
N HIS A 43 19.17 36.53 22.81
CA HIS A 43 19.70 37.82 22.37
C HIS A 43 21.25 37.89 22.41
N ASP A 44 21.92 37.01 23.16
CA ASP A 44 23.38 37.04 23.32
C ASP A 44 24.16 36.30 22.21
N VAL A 45 23.48 35.53 21.37
CA VAL A 45 24.10 34.71 20.30
C VAL A 45 24.27 35.47 18.97
N ILE A 46 23.64 36.63 18.80
CA ILE A 46 23.59 37.34 17.50
C ILE A 46 24.79 38.28 17.26
N ASN A 47 25.61 38.60 18.28
CA ASN A 47 26.71 39.58 18.14
C ASN A 47 28.11 39.00 17.83
N LEU A 48 28.24 37.71 17.48
CA LEU A 48 29.55 37.07 17.27
C LEU A 48 30.02 36.96 15.81
N PHE A 49 29.24 37.43 14.83
CA PHE A 49 29.64 37.41 13.42
C PHE A 49 29.36 38.74 12.70
N SER A 50 30.19 39.74 12.97
CA SER A 50 30.29 40.94 12.14
C SER A 50 31.75 41.37 11.98
N ARG A 51 32.34 41.03 10.84
CA ARG A 51 33.50 41.73 10.29
C ARG A 51 33.29 41.97 8.79
N GLU A 52 33.20 43.26 8.46
CA GLU A 52 33.09 43.83 7.12
C GLU A 52 34.39 43.71 6.32
N VAL A 53 34.28 43.50 5.00
CA VAL A 53 35.26 43.90 3.97
C VAL A 53 34.47 44.35 2.72
N PRO A 54 34.89 45.40 1.98
CA PRO A 54 33.97 46.31 1.27
C PRO A 54 33.67 45.97 -0.19
N LEU A 55 32.48 46.40 -0.65
CA LEU A 55 32.05 46.42 -2.06
C LEU A 55 32.81 47.46 -2.89
N ALA A 56 33.33 47.03 -4.04
CA ALA A 56 33.67 47.90 -5.17
C ALA A 56 32.63 47.74 -6.29
N THR A 57 32.27 48.87 -6.89
CA THR A 57 31.22 49.10 -7.88
C THR A 57 31.63 48.70 -9.31
N ALA A 58 30.72 48.09 -10.08
CA ALA A 58 30.76 48.11 -11.55
C ALA A 58 29.36 47.92 -12.17
N LYS A 59 29.13 48.67 -13.26
CA LYS A 59 27.90 48.86 -14.05
C LYS A 59 27.71 47.77 -15.14
N PRO A 60 26.58 47.73 -15.88
CA PRO A 60 26.02 46.52 -16.49
C PRO A 60 26.58 46.18 -17.88
N VAL A 61 26.65 44.88 -18.21
CA VAL A 61 26.92 44.38 -19.57
C VAL A 61 25.98 43.21 -19.89
N ALA A 62 25.63 43.14 -21.16
CA ALA A 62 24.52 42.45 -21.82
C ALA A 62 24.58 40.91 -21.90
N GLU A 63 23.38 40.37 -22.15
CA GLU A 63 22.95 39.12 -22.78
C GLU A 63 23.99 38.02 -23.12
N GLY A 64 23.71 36.81 -22.61
CA GLY A 64 24.11 35.55 -23.26
C GLY A 64 25.29 34.79 -22.67
N ALA A 65 25.21 34.31 -21.42
CA ALA A 65 26.00 33.18 -20.90
C ALA A 65 25.44 32.64 -19.58
N ALA A 66 25.50 31.33 -19.37
CA ALA A 66 25.06 30.64 -18.15
C ALA A 66 25.84 31.11 -16.89
N PRO A 67 25.21 31.16 -15.70
CA PRO A 67 25.83 31.72 -14.51
C PRO A 67 26.93 30.83 -13.88
N PRO A 68 27.96 31.40 -13.21
CA PRO A 68 29.21 30.71 -12.83
C PRO A 68 29.13 29.70 -11.67
N TRP A 69 27.94 29.37 -11.17
CA TRP A 69 27.76 28.39 -10.08
C TRP A 69 27.55 26.96 -10.60
N ALA A 70 27.09 26.80 -11.85
CA ALA A 70 26.84 25.49 -12.48
C ALA A 70 28.11 24.70 -12.89
N LEU A 71 29.28 25.32 -12.82
CA LEU A 71 30.58 24.67 -13.09
C LEU A 71 31.38 24.32 -11.81
N LYS A 72 30.87 24.67 -10.62
CA LYS A 72 31.55 24.36 -9.34
C LYS A 72 31.04 23.08 -8.66
N SER A 73 29.84 22.59 -8.95
CA SER A 73 29.34 21.32 -8.39
C SER A 73 30.04 20.10 -8.99
N ASN A 74 30.26 20.10 -10.30
CA ASN A 74 30.96 19.00 -10.99
C ASN A 74 32.46 18.95 -10.66
N THR A 75 33.05 20.09 -10.30
CA THR A 75 34.47 20.16 -9.91
C THR A 75 34.62 19.72 -8.46
N LEU A 76 33.74 20.12 -7.53
CA LEU A 76 33.79 19.68 -6.13
C LEU A 76 33.52 18.17 -5.98
N VAL A 77 32.56 17.61 -6.73
CA VAL A 77 32.27 16.16 -6.73
C VAL A 77 33.43 15.35 -7.33
N LYS A 78 34.10 15.87 -8.38
CA LYS A 78 35.29 15.21 -8.96
C LYS A 78 36.53 15.32 -8.08
N THR A 79 36.73 16.45 -7.39
CA THR A 79 37.85 16.64 -6.45
C THR A 79 37.67 15.79 -5.20
N VAL A 80 36.45 15.69 -4.65
CA VAL A 80 36.17 14.79 -3.52
C VAL A 80 36.31 13.32 -3.94
N ALA A 81 35.85 12.94 -5.13
CA ALA A 81 36.02 11.59 -5.65
C ALA A 81 37.50 11.24 -5.94
N SER A 82 38.33 12.19 -6.40
CA SER A 82 39.76 11.97 -6.59
C SER A 82 40.52 11.88 -5.26
N ASP A 83 40.14 12.71 -4.28
CA ASP A 83 40.79 12.74 -2.96
C ASP A 83 40.43 11.48 -2.14
N VAL A 84 39.19 10.97 -2.27
CA VAL A 84 38.78 9.68 -1.71
C VAL A 84 39.54 8.53 -2.40
N ARG A 85 39.75 8.57 -3.72
CA ARG A 85 40.50 7.54 -4.45
C ARG A 85 41.99 7.57 -4.12
N GLU A 86 42.58 8.76 -3.92
CA GLU A 86 43.97 8.92 -3.49
C GLU A 86 44.18 8.53 -2.02
N ALA A 87 43.21 8.82 -1.14
CA ALA A 87 43.20 8.34 0.24
C ALA A 87 43.09 6.81 0.30
N THR A 88 42.25 6.20 -0.55
CA THR A 88 42.11 4.73 -0.67
C THR A 88 43.41 4.07 -1.15
N ASN A 89 44.08 4.66 -2.16
CA ASN A 89 45.36 4.15 -2.68
C ASN A 89 46.56 4.37 -1.72
N LYS A 90 46.55 5.44 -0.92
CA LYS A 90 47.51 5.65 0.17
C LYS A 90 47.27 4.65 1.32
N PHE A 91 46.02 4.25 1.55
CA PHE A 91 45.63 3.24 2.53
C PHE A 91 46.13 1.83 2.18
N GLU A 92 46.02 1.41 0.91
CA GLU A 92 46.56 0.12 0.44
C GLU A 92 48.09 0.02 0.64
N ASN A 93 48.82 1.14 0.52
CA ASN A 93 50.26 1.17 0.73
C ASN A 93 50.68 1.24 2.20
N LEU A 94 49.88 1.84 3.09
CA LEU A 94 50.21 1.97 4.52
C LEU A 94 49.93 0.66 5.30
N PHE A 95 48.92 -0.12 4.88
CA PHE A 95 48.60 -1.42 5.48
C PHE A 95 49.66 -2.50 5.21
N SER A 96 50.53 -2.30 4.21
CA SER A 96 51.63 -3.23 3.92
C SER A 96 52.81 -3.15 4.90
N LYS A 97 52.81 -2.19 5.86
CA LYS A 97 54.01 -1.87 6.66
C LYS A 97 53.86 -1.94 8.18
N ILE A 98 52.72 -2.30 8.74
CA ILE A 98 52.55 -2.38 10.21
C ILE A 98 51.79 -3.64 10.61
N LEU A 99 52.46 -4.80 10.57
CA LEU A 99 52.19 -5.93 11.46
C LEU A 99 53.51 -6.68 11.72
N PRO A 100 53.91 -6.92 12.98
CA PRO A 100 55.02 -7.80 13.28
C PRO A 100 54.64 -9.23 12.87
N HIS A 101 55.37 -9.81 11.91
CA HIS A 101 55.25 -11.22 11.53
C HIS A 101 55.87 -12.11 12.61
N GLY A 102 55.08 -12.53 13.59
CA GLY A 102 55.20 -13.85 14.19
C GLY A 102 54.17 -14.75 13.51
N ALA A 103 54.61 -15.69 12.68
CA ALA A 103 53.72 -16.70 12.11
C ALA A 103 53.24 -17.62 13.24
N ASP A 104 52.04 -17.34 13.74
CA ASP A 104 51.32 -18.22 14.64
C ASP A 104 50.63 -19.28 13.75
N ASP A 105 51.26 -20.45 13.65
CA ASP A 105 50.96 -21.46 12.62
C ASP A 105 49.56 -22.08 12.72
N ASP A 106 48.75 -21.69 13.72
CA ASP A 106 47.41 -22.23 13.97
C ASP A 106 46.26 -21.30 13.51
N TYR A 107 46.56 -20.09 13.04
CA TYR A 107 45.54 -19.08 12.67
C TYR A 107 45.66 -18.60 11.22
N VAL A 108 44.54 -18.11 10.68
CA VAL A 108 44.42 -17.44 9.38
C VAL A 108 43.70 -16.11 9.54
N THR A 109 44.07 -15.12 8.73
CA THR A 109 43.37 -13.83 8.65
C THR A 109 42.37 -13.85 7.51
N LEU A 110 41.08 -13.68 7.82
CA LEU A 110 40.02 -13.49 6.83
C LEU A 110 39.77 -11.99 6.65
N LYS A 111 39.84 -11.53 5.41
CA LYS A 111 39.54 -10.14 5.05
C LYS A 111 38.06 -9.99 4.76
N ALA A 112 37.43 -9.01 5.36
CA ALA A 112 36.01 -8.75 5.18
C ALA A 112 35.74 -7.28 4.87
N SER A 113 34.56 -7.02 4.34
CA SER A 113 34.07 -5.67 4.14
C SER A 113 32.60 -5.54 4.52
N ILE A 114 32.32 -4.47 5.27
CA ILE A 114 30.97 -4.07 5.66
C ILE A 114 30.58 -2.80 4.90
N THR A 115 29.35 -2.78 4.40
CA THR A 115 28.75 -1.59 3.75
C THR A 115 27.52 -1.16 4.54
N ILE A 116 27.50 0.11 4.94
CA ILE A 116 26.42 0.70 5.74
C ILE A 116 25.94 2.03 5.13
N GLN A 117 24.75 2.46 5.53
CA GLN A 117 24.29 3.84 5.37
C GLN A 117 24.03 4.42 6.76
N LYS A 118 24.58 5.62 7.01
CA LYS A 118 24.26 6.40 8.20
C LYS A 118 22.92 7.11 8.01
N LYS A 119 22.22 7.43 9.11
CA LYS A 119 20.90 8.08 9.07
C LYS A 119 21.03 9.52 8.55
N LEU A 120 20.11 9.94 7.68
CA LEU A 120 20.06 11.31 7.14
C LEU A 120 19.61 12.33 8.21
N LEU A 121 20.41 13.38 8.43
CA LEU A 121 20.21 14.42 9.46
C LEU A 121 19.17 15.52 9.13
N VAL A 122 18.46 15.46 7.99
CA VAL A 122 17.89 16.67 7.36
C VAL A 122 16.56 17.17 7.99
N LEU A 123 15.96 16.49 8.96
CA LEU A 123 14.66 16.91 9.50
C LEU A 123 14.57 17.15 11.02
N ASP A 124 15.65 16.99 11.78
CA ASP A 124 15.61 17.28 13.22
C ASP A 124 16.88 18.02 13.69
N VAL A 125 16.71 19.27 14.14
CA VAL A 125 17.80 20.13 14.65
C VAL A 125 18.45 19.51 15.91
N THR A 126 17.80 18.54 16.54
CA THR A 126 18.34 17.79 17.67
C THR A 126 19.46 16.81 17.29
N ASP A 127 19.49 16.28 16.06
CA ASP A 127 20.50 15.30 15.64
C ASP A 127 21.89 15.92 15.39
N LEU A 128 21.96 17.22 15.08
CA LEU A 128 23.22 17.95 14.87
C LEU A 128 24.04 18.13 16.17
N ILE A 129 23.39 18.02 17.34
CA ILE A 129 24.05 18.02 18.66
C ILE A 129 24.49 16.60 19.04
N ALA A 130 23.83 15.57 18.50
CA ALA A 130 24.02 14.16 18.84
C ALA A 130 25.16 13.47 18.06
N ASP A 131 25.54 13.98 16.88
CA ASP A 131 26.72 13.53 16.12
C ASP A 131 28.04 13.69 16.92
N SER A 132 28.10 14.74 17.75
CA SER A 132 29.15 14.93 18.77
C SER A 132 29.22 13.79 19.80
N GLY A 133 28.11 13.07 20.00
CA GLY A 133 27.94 11.98 20.97
C GLY A 133 28.42 10.63 20.46
N ASP A 134 28.23 10.31 19.18
CA ASP A 134 28.81 9.11 18.54
C ASP A 134 30.33 9.24 18.38
N ASP A 135 30.81 10.43 18.00
CA ASP A 135 32.24 10.75 17.99
C ASP A 135 32.86 10.63 19.40
N LEU A 136 32.12 11.04 20.44
CA LEU A 136 32.52 10.87 21.83
C LEU A 136 32.47 9.39 22.25
N ALA A 137 31.49 8.61 21.79
CA ALA A 137 31.39 7.18 22.06
C ALA A 137 32.59 6.42 21.46
N GLU A 138 33.02 6.75 20.24
CA GLU A 138 34.24 6.22 19.62
C GLU A 138 35.49 6.54 20.46
N VAL A 139 35.62 7.79 20.92
CA VAL A 139 36.72 8.23 21.80
C VAL A 139 36.71 7.49 23.15
N LEU A 140 35.53 7.10 23.63
CA LEU A 140 35.33 6.32 24.86
C LEU A 140 35.43 4.79 24.63
N GLY A 141 35.80 4.33 23.43
CA GLY A 141 35.98 2.92 23.09
C GLY A 141 34.69 2.13 22.88
N GLN A 142 33.56 2.81 22.66
CA GLN A 142 32.28 2.20 22.35
C GLN A 142 32.10 2.13 20.82
N HIS A 143 32.54 1.04 20.22
CA HIS A 143 32.49 0.85 18.76
C HIS A 143 31.31 -0.01 18.31
N VAL A 144 30.91 0.16 17.04
CA VAL A 144 30.25 -0.90 16.28
C VAL A 144 31.25 -2.05 16.10
N SER A 145 30.84 -3.27 16.41
CA SER A 145 31.69 -4.46 16.28
C SER A 145 30.97 -5.61 15.58
N VAL A 146 31.75 -6.47 14.94
CA VAL A 146 31.26 -7.62 14.19
C VAL A 146 31.96 -8.88 14.69
N GLN A 147 31.20 -9.98 14.83
CA GLN A 147 31.73 -11.33 15.02
C GLN A 147 31.34 -12.21 13.85
N LEU A 148 32.24 -13.10 13.44
CA LEU A 148 31.94 -14.20 12.54
C LEU A 148 31.48 -15.42 13.32
N VAL A 149 30.48 -16.12 12.80
CA VAL A 149 30.02 -17.40 13.30
C VAL A 149 30.14 -18.45 12.21
N SER A 150 30.82 -19.54 12.53
CA SER A 150 31.06 -20.64 11.60
C SER A 150 29.83 -21.53 11.40
N THR A 151 29.76 -22.18 10.23
CA THR A 151 28.85 -23.29 9.97
C THR A 151 29.22 -24.57 10.75
N GLN A 152 30.41 -24.62 11.36
CA GLN A 152 30.97 -25.79 12.03
C GLN A 152 30.98 -25.68 13.56
N ILE A 153 30.98 -26.85 14.20
CA ILE A 153 31.19 -27.00 15.65
C ILE A 153 32.60 -27.52 15.88
N ASP A 154 33.29 -26.94 16.87
CA ASP A 154 34.58 -27.44 17.34
C ASP A 154 34.39 -28.86 17.91
N PRO A 155 35.03 -29.88 17.31
CA PRO A 155 34.86 -31.26 17.74
C PRO A 155 35.35 -31.51 19.17
N LYS A 156 36.26 -30.66 19.70
CA LYS A 156 36.84 -30.75 21.05
C LYS A 156 35.94 -30.11 22.09
N THR A 157 35.53 -28.86 21.87
CA THR A 157 34.73 -28.11 22.86
C THR A 157 33.23 -28.35 22.73
N LYS A 158 32.78 -28.92 21.59
CA LYS A 158 31.37 -29.05 21.22
C LYS A 158 30.63 -27.71 21.16
N LYS A 159 31.37 -26.62 20.92
CA LYS A 159 30.84 -25.26 20.75
C LYS A 159 31.03 -24.80 19.31
N VAL A 160 30.14 -23.93 18.85
CA VAL A 160 30.28 -23.27 17.54
C VAL A 160 31.57 -22.43 17.53
N TYR A 161 32.31 -22.43 16.42
CA TYR A 161 33.41 -21.48 16.26
C TYR A 161 32.86 -20.06 16.09
N VAL A 162 33.31 -19.16 16.96
CA VAL A 162 32.95 -17.73 16.94
C VAL A 162 34.25 -16.93 16.99
N SER A 163 34.39 -15.89 16.15
CA SER A 163 35.54 -15.01 16.20
C SER A 163 35.49 -14.07 17.41
N GLU A 164 36.63 -13.47 17.73
CA GLU A 164 36.65 -12.27 18.58
C GLU A 164 35.81 -11.14 17.96
N ASP A 165 35.37 -10.20 18.82
CA ASP A 165 34.73 -8.95 18.39
C ASP A 165 35.75 -8.08 17.64
N VAL A 166 35.48 -7.77 16.36
CA VAL A 166 36.31 -6.85 15.58
C VAL A 166 35.59 -5.51 15.46
N PRO A 167 36.14 -4.41 16.02
CA PRO A 167 35.53 -3.09 15.92
C PRO A 167 35.70 -2.50 14.51
N ILE A 168 34.70 -1.76 14.05
CA ILE A 168 34.83 -0.88 12.88
C ILE A 168 35.62 0.36 13.33
N LEU A 169 36.79 0.58 12.73
CA LEU A 169 37.64 1.73 13.04
C LEU A 169 37.41 2.87 12.02
N ASN A 170 37.65 4.11 12.46
CA ASN A 170 37.55 5.35 11.67
C ASN A 170 36.12 5.79 11.26
N TRP A 171 35.11 5.50 12.08
CA TRP A 171 33.73 5.96 11.84
C TRP A 171 33.64 7.49 11.76
N VAL A 172 34.40 8.21 12.61
CA VAL A 172 34.45 9.69 12.68
C VAL A 172 34.90 10.36 11.38
N THR A 173 35.75 9.71 10.58
CA THR A 173 36.28 10.32 9.33
C THR A 173 35.27 10.39 8.18
N THR A 174 34.07 9.86 8.38
CA THR A 174 33.00 9.80 7.38
C THR A 174 31.86 10.71 7.80
N ARG A 175 31.95 12.01 7.49
CA ARG A 175 30.89 12.99 7.83
C ARG A 175 29.61 12.68 7.06
N ASP A 176 28.48 12.84 7.74
CA ASP A 176 27.16 12.65 7.17
C ASP A 176 26.89 13.64 6.05
N MET A 177 26.41 13.12 4.93
CA MET A 177 26.05 13.89 3.74
C MET A 177 24.53 14.00 3.65
N ILE A 178 24.05 15.04 2.96
CA ILE A 178 22.63 15.35 2.73
C ILE A 178 21.93 14.25 1.88
N VAL A 179 22.67 13.25 1.41
CA VAL A 179 22.21 12.17 0.51
C VAL A 179 22.61 10.82 1.12
N PRO A 180 21.80 9.75 1.00
CA PRO A 180 22.22 8.42 1.47
C PRO A 180 23.52 8.01 0.76
N VAL A 181 24.61 7.86 1.51
CA VAL A 181 25.90 7.41 0.99
C VAL A 181 26.24 6.07 1.62
N ASN A 182 26.61 5.11 0.78
CA ASN A 182 27.17 3.84 1.22
C ASN A 182 28.60 4.04 1.71
N PHE A 183 28.84 3.82 2.99
CA PHE A 183 30.18 3.78 3.59
C PHE A 183 30.66 2.33 3.64
N LYS A 184 31.88 2.10 3.16
CA LYS A 184 32.50 0.79 3.10
C LYS A 184 33.73 0.74 4.00
N PHE A 185 33.75 -0.20 4.94
CA PHE A 185 34.88 -0.41 5.86
C PHE A 185 35.48 -1.80 5.63
N GLY A 186 36.80 -1.91 5.83
CA GLY A 186 37.54 -3.17 5.81
C GLY A 186 37.75 -3.70 7.23
N LEU A 187 37.62 -5.01 7.41
CA LEU A 187 37.84 -5.69 8.68
C LEU A 187 38.74 -6.91 8.48
N ASP A 188 39.66 -7.13 9.42
CA ASP A 188 40.55 -8.29 9.42
C ASP A 188 40.23 -9.19 10.62
N PHE A 189 39.78 -10.42 10.35
CA PHE A 189 39.43 -11.40 11.38
C PHE A 189 40.53 -12.45 11.51
N LYS A 190 41.18 -12.54 12.69
CA LYS A 190 42.09 -13.66 13.00
C LYS A 190 41.26 -14.82 13.56
N VAL A 191 41.18 -15.93 12.82
CA VAL A 191 40.43 -17.13 13.20
C VAL A 191 41.32 -18.38 13.10
N PRO A 192 41.03 -19.46 13.85
CA PRO A 192 41.73 -20.73 13.71
C PRO A 192 41.72 -21.26 12.27
N LYS A 193 42.76 -21.98 11.85
CA LYS A 193 42.79 -22.61 10.50
C LYS A 193 41.64 -23.60 10.26
N ASP A 194 41.12 -24.20 11.33
CA ASP A 194 39.97 -25.11 11.33
C ASP A 194 38.62 -24.40 11.57
N PHE A 195 38.57 -23.06 11.55
CA PHE A 195 37.33 -22.29 11.74
C PHE A 195 36.24 -22.64 10.72
N GLY A 196 36.60 -23.11 9.52
CA GLY A 196 35.65 -23.49 8.48
C GLY A 196 35.04 -22.28 7.76
N THR A 197 33.77 -22.40 7.35
CA THR A 197 33.06 -21.39 6.57
C THR A 197 32.25 -20.48 7.49
N PRO A 198 32.45 -19.15 7.47
CA PRO A 198 31.53 -18.23 8.13
C PRO A 198 30.13 -18.30 7.50
N GLY A 199 29.10 -18.57 8.30
CA GLY A 199 27.71 -18.68 7.84
C GLY A 199 26.75 -17.64 8.45
N ALA A 200 27.18 -16.96 9.52
CA ALA A 200 26.48 -15.82 10.08
C ALA A 200 27.46 -14.77 10.62
N ILE A 201 26.97 -13.55 10.79
CA ILE A 201 27.63 -12.48 11.53
C ILE A 201 26.74 -11.95 12.64
N ILE A 202 27.38 -11.50 13.72
CA ILE A 202 26.71 -10.79 14.82
C ILE A 202 27.23 -9.36 14.84
N VAL A 203 26.34 -8.39 14.66
CA VAL A 203 26.68 -6.95 14.67
C VAL A 203 26.19 -6.33 15.96
N LYS A 204 27.09 -5.70 16.71
CA LYS A 204 26.77 -5.00 17.96
C LYS A 204 26.99 -3.52 17.74
N ASN A 205 25.92 -2.73 17.87
CA ASN A 205 26.00 -1.28 17.78
C ASN A 205 26.02 -0.69 19.20
N ARG A 206 27.12 -0.05 19.58
CA ARG A 206 27.27 0.67 20.85
C ARG A 206 27.20 2.19 20.69
N HIS A 207 26.91 2.68 19.49
CA HIS A 207 26.66 4.09 19.22
C HIS A 207 25.26 4.49 19.67
N ILE A 208 24.99 5.78 19.74
CA ILE A 208 23.68 6.35 20.06
C ILE A 208 22.75 6.18 18.86
N HIS A 209 23.27 6.42 17.65
CA HIS A 209 22.47 6.36 16.43
C HIS A 209 22.37 4.95 15.83
N GLU A 210 21.22 4.68 15.22
CA GLU A 210 21.02 3.55 14.32
C GLU A 210 21.73 3.78 12.98
N PHE A 211 22.08 2.70 12.28
CA PHE A 211 22.52 2.75 10.89
C PHE A 211 21.89 1.61 10.10
N LEU A 212 21.76 1.78 8.79
CA LEU A 212 21.32 0.70 7.90
C LEU A 212 22.52 -0.16 7.51
N LEU A 213 22.50 -1.44 7.84
CA LEU A 213 23.45 -2.41 7.30
C LEU A 213 22.96 -2.83 5.91
N VAL A 214 23.72 -2.49 4.86
CA VAL A 214 23.37 -2.84 3.48
C VAL A 214 23.86 -4.25 3.18
N SER A 215 25.15 -4.51 3.40
CA SER A 215 25.75 -5.81 3.13
C SER A 215 27.05 -6.03 3.90
N PHE A 216 27.43 -7.30 4.05
CA PHE A 216 28.75 -7.70 4.51
C PHE A 216 29.31 -8.79 3.58
N SER A 217 30.62 -8.83 3.41
CA SER A 217 31.30 -9.80 2.54
C SER A 217 32.63 -10.26 3.12
N ILE A 218 33.02 -11.50 2.87
CA ILE A 218 34.27 -12.09 3.35
C ILE A 218 35.01 -12.73 2.19
N GLN A 219 36.29 -12.40 2.04
CA GLN A 219 37.19 -13.07 1.11
C GLN A 219 37.85 -14.27 1.80
N MET A 220 37.58 -15.46 1.28
CA MET A 220 38.15 -16.71 1.76
C MET A 220 39.55 -16.97 1.18
N PRO A 221 40.38 -17.83 1.80
CA PRO A 221 41.74 -18.13 1.31
C PRO A 221 41.81 -18.71 -0.10
N ASN A 222 40.72 -19.33 -0.57
CA ASN A 222 40.57 -19.85 -1.94
C ASN A 222 40.05 -18.79 -2.94
N ASN A 223 40.01 -17.52 -2.55
CA ASN A 223 39.44 -16.38 -3.29
C ASN A 223 37.92 -16.42 -3.50
N ALA A 224 37.18 -17.35 -2.90
CA ALA A 224 35.72 -17.28 -2.87
C ALA A 224 35.27 -16.09 -2.00
N VAL A 225 34.14 -15.47 -2.37
CA VAL A 225 33.52 -14.39 -1.59
C VAL A 225 32.20 -14.87 -1.01
N ILE A 226 32.08 -14.84 0.31
CA ILE A 226 30.82 -15.13 1.01
C ILE A 226 30.10 -13.81 1.24
N ASN A 227 28.83 -13.73 0.84
CA ASN A 227 28.03 -12.51 0.93
C ASN A 227 26.92 -12.66 1.97
N PHE A 228 26.66 -11.56 2.67
CA PHE A 228 25.66 -11.42 3.72
C PHE A 228 24.81 -10.19 3.35
N PRO A 229 23.81 -10.34 2.46
CA PRO A 229 22.83 -9.29 2.22
C PRO A 229 22.05 -9.03 3.51
N ALA A 230 21.80 -7.76 3.81
CA ALA A 230 21.17 -7.38 5.08
C ALA A 230 19.97 -6.45 4.86
N ASP A 231 20.20 -5.29 4.24
CA ASP A 231 19.19 -4.22 4.06
C ASP A 231 18.33 -3.99 5.33
N SER A 232 18.98 -3.89 6.49
CA SER A 232 18.30 -3.86 7.79
C SER A 232 18.95 -2.92 8.78
N TRP A 233 18.13 -2.27 9.59
CA TRP A 233 18.58 -1.25 10.54
C TRP A 233 19.18 -1.86 11.79
N VAL A 234 20.35 -1.38 12.22
CA VAL A 234 21.04 -1.81 13.43
C VAL A 234 20.97 -0.70 14.49
N TYR A 235 20.07 -0.87 15.46
CA TYR A 235 19.88 0.03 16.60
C TYR A 235 20.99 -0.06 17.63
N SER A 236 21.14 1.00 18.42
CA SER A 236 21.91 0.99 19.66
C SER A 236 21.46 -0.18 20.53
N THR A 237 22.34 -1.17 20.68
CA THR A 237 22.11 -2.34 21.53
C THR A 237 22.82 -2.12 22.86
N ASN A 238 22.13 -1.51 23.83
CA ASN A 238 22.54 -1.60 25.25
C ASN A 238 22.34 -3.03 25.83
N PHE A 239 21.94 -4.00 25.00
CA PHE A 239 21.65 -5.38 25.35
C PHE A 239 22.67 -6.37 24.76
N LYS A 240 22.92 -7.47 25.48
CA LYS A 240 24.09 -8.37 25.35
C LYS A 240 24.27 -9.15 24.03
N ASN A 241 23.27 -9.25 23.15
CA ASN A 241 23.24 -10.35 22.15
C ASN A 241 23.50 -9.95 20.69
N GLY A 242 23.56 -8.65 20.36
CA GLY A 242 23.79 -8.16 18.98
C GLY A 242 22.69 -8.53 17.98
N ARG A 243 22.87 -8.15 16.71
CA ARG A 243 21.98 -8.44 15.58
C ARG A 243 22.56 -9.54 14.70
N ILE A 244 21.76 -10.56 14.41
CA ILE A 244 22.18 -11.73 13.64
C ILE A 244 21.88 -11.49 12.16
N PHE A 245 22.86 -11.76 11.30
CA PHE A 245 22.70 -11.77 9.84
C PHE A 245 23.31 -13.04 9.28
N PHE A 246 22.66 -13.66 8.29
CA PHE A 246 23.13 -14.89 7.68
C PHE A 246 23.75 -14.63 6.30
N SER A 247 24.60 -15.55 5.84
CA SER A 247 25.04 -15.56 4.44
C SER A 247 23.86 -15.79 3.50
N ASN A 248 23.99 -15.44 2.23
CA ASN A 248 22.98 -15.65 1.18
C ASN A 248 22.77 -17.10 0.71
N GLU A 249 23.30 -18.07 1.46
CA GLU A 249 23.04 -19.50 1.31
C GLU A 249 21.65 -19.87 1.81
N LEU A 250 21.00 -20.84 1.16
CA LEU A 250 19.64 -21.26 1.51
C LEU A 250 19.62 -22.69 2.03
N TYR A 251 18.88 -22.91 3.12
CA TYR A 251 18.77 -24.21 3.78
C TYR A 251 17.35 -24.49 4.22
N LEU A 252 16.87 -25.70 3.96
CA LEU A 252 15.74 -26.26 4.72
C LEU A 252 16.14 -26.46 6.18
N PRO A 253 15.21 -26.50 7.15
CA PRO A 253 15.54 -26.63 8.57
C PRO A 253 16.51 -27.78 8.85
N GLN A 254 16.27 -28.96 8.28
CA GLN A 254 17.08 -30.17 8.42
C GLN A 254 18.45 -30.11 7.70
N GLU A 255 18.64 -29.17 6.79
CA GLU A 255 19.88 -28.95 6.04
C GLU A 255 20.73 -27.83 6.64
N THR A 256 20.21 -27.13 7.66
CA THR A 256 20.92 -26.05 8.33
C THR A 256 22.22 -26.58 8.93
N PRO A 257 23.39 -25.99 8.61
CA PRO A 257 24.65 -26.42 9.20
C PRO A 257 24.62 -26.37 10.72
N GLU A 258 25.22 -27.36 11.38
CA GLU A 258 25.13 -27.54 12.84
C GLU A 258 25.50 -26.29 13.63
N GLY A 259 26.50 -25.53 13.16
CA GLY A 259 26.93 -24.26 13.78
C GLY A 259 25.89 -23.13 13.73
N LEU A 260 24.91 -23.20 12.82
CA LEU A 260 23.89 -22.15 12.61
C LEU A 260 22.53 -22.48 13.21
N VAL A 261 22.27 -23.75 13.58
CA VAL A 261 20.95 -24.21 14.07
C VAL A 261 20.44 -23.36 15.24
N ALA A 262 21.30 -23.08 16.22
CA ALA A 262 20.93 -22.28 17.38
C ALA A 262 20.61 -20.82 17.00
N LEU A 263 21.38 -20.21 16.10
CA LEU A 263 21.13 -18.83 15.66
C LEU A 263 19.86 -18.73 14.81
N ARG A 264 19.59 -19.73 13.95
CA ARG A 264 18.37 -19.81 13.15
C ARG A 264 17.13 -19.76 14.05
N GLN A 265 17.13 -20.57 15.10
CA GLN A 265 16.04 -20.60 16.08
C GLN A 265 15.97 -19.31 16.91
N GLN A 266 17.11 -18.81 17.39
CA GLN A 266 17.19 -17.59 18.18
C GLN A 266 16.64 -16.37 17.41
N GLU A 267 16.94 -16.25 16.12
CA GLU A 267 16.44 -15.14 15.33
C GLU A 267 14.92 -15.22 15.13
N LEU A 268 14.37 -16.41 14.89
CA LEU A 268 12.92 -16.60 14.84
C LEU A 268 12.23 -16.26 16.18
N GLU A 269 12.87 -16.57 17.31
CA GLU A 269 12.38 -16.17 18.64
C GLU A 269 12.41 -14.64 18.83
N ASN A 270 13.47 -13.97 18.38
CA ASN A 270 13.55 -12.52 18.40
C ASN A 270 12.42 -11.88 17.58
N LEU A 271 12.15 -12.41 16.39
CA LEU A 271 11.12 -11.91 15.47
C LEU A 271 9.70 -12.17 15.98
N ARG A 272 9.46 -13.27 16.71
CA ARG A 272 8.15 -13.54 17.33
C ARG A 272 7.89 -12.67 18.57
N GLY A 273 8.94 -12.29 19.29
CA GLY A 273 8.80 -11.62 20.58
C GLY A 273 8.04 -12.48 21.61
N ASN A 274 7.40 -11.82 22.57
CA ASN A 274 6.74 -12.50 23.70
C ASN A 274 5.20 -12.31 23.77
N GLY A 275 4.59 -11.70 22.75
CA GLY A 275 3.15 -11.46 22.68
C GLY A 275 2.59 -10.34 23.58
N SER A 276 3.44 -9.60 24.29
CA SER A 276 3.02 -8.60 25.28
C SER A 276 3.72 -7.25 25.07
N GLY A 277 3.34 -6.22 25.84
CA GLY A 277 3.96 -4.88 25.83
C GLY A 277 3.54 -4.00 24.63
N GLU A 278 3.83 -2.70 24.73
CA GLU A 278 3.76 -1.76 23.61
C GLU A 278 4.99 -1.94 22.70
N ARG A 279 4.83 -1.74 21.40
CA ARG A 279 5.92 -1.85 20.43
C ARG A 279 6.68 -0.54 20.30
N ASN A 280 8.00 -0.63 20.38
CA ASN A 280 8.90 0.51 20.22
C ASN A 280 9.33 0.67 18.76
N TYR A 281 9.78 1.87 18.41
CA TYR A 281 10.27 2.21 17.07
C TYR A 281 11.34 1.25 16.52
N HIS A 282 12.20 0.74 17.41
CA HIS A 282 13.33 -0.13 17.06
C HIS A 282 13.00 -1.63 17.13
N ASP A 283 11.78 -2.00 17.52
CA ASP A 283 11.39 -3.41 17.61
C ASP A 283 11.32 -4.04 16.20
N ARG A 284 11.67 -5.32 16.12
CA ARG A 284 11.50 -6.17 14.93
C ARG A 284 10.52 -7.31 15.20
N ILE A 285 9.54 -7.04 16.05
CA ILE A 285 8.60 -8.04 16.55
C ILE A 285 7.37 -8.06 15.65
N TYR A 286 7.14 -9.21 15.03
CA TYR A 286 5.98 -9.53 14.21
C TYR A 286 4.97 -10.30 15.05
N ASP A 287 3.78 -9.75 15.21
CA ASP A 287 2.70 -10.36 15.97
C ASP A 287 1.35 -9.83 15.48
N TYR A 288 0.26 -10.47 15.87
CA TYR A 288 -1.08 -10.25 15.31
C TYR A 288 -1.98 -9.43 16.24
N ALA A 289 -2.84 -8.62 15.64
CA ALA A 289 -3.97 -8.02 16.31
C ALA A 289 -5.15 -7.80 15.36
N THR A 290 -6.34 -7.65 15.92
CA THR A 290 -7.56 -7.27 15.19
C THR A 290 -7.50 -5.80 14.80
N TYR A 291 -8.31 -5.36 13.83
CA TYR A 291 -8.49 -3.94 13.52
C TYR A 291 -9.40 -3.30 14.58
N ASN A 292 -8.83 -3.05 15.75
CA ASN A 292 -9.46 -2.33 16.86
C ASN A 292 -8.84 -0.93 17.07
N ASP A 293 -8.01 -0.47 16.14
CA ASP A 293 -7.31 0.82 16.17
C ASP A 293 -7.90 1.86 15.20
N LEU A 294 -9.01 1.55 14.52
CA LEU A 294 -9.66 2.44 13.54
C LEU A 294 -10.53 3.53 14.19
N GLY A 295 -11.13 3.24 15.36
CA GLY A 295 -12.00 4.18 16.08
C GLY A 295 -11.23 5.12 17.03
N ASP A 296 -11.83 6.28 17.35
CA ASP A 296 -11.31 7.22 18.36
C ASP A 296 -12.37 7.66 19.38
N PRO A 297 -12.91 6.72 20.19
CA PRO A 297 -13.98 7.01 21.14
C PRO A 297 -13.55 7.99 22.24
N ASP A 298 -12.26 8.03 22.60
CA ASP A 298 -11.72 8.95 23.61
C ASP A 298 -11.83 10.40 23.14
N LEU A 299 -11.56 10.67 21.86
CA LEU A 299 -11.77 11.99 21.25
C LEU A 299 -13.27 12.33 21.14
N ASN A 300 -14.08 11.43 20.57
CA ASN A 300 -15.53 11.64 20.40
C ASN A 300 -16.26 10.30 20.28
N GLU A 301 -17.39 10.13 20.98
CA GLU A 301 -18.20 8.90 20.91
C GLU A 301 -18.67 8.57 19.48
N GLY A 302 -18.94 9.59 18.65
CA GLY A 302 -19.28 9.41 17.24
C GLY A 302 -18.16 8.81 16.36
N LEU A 303 -16.92 8.78 16.86
CA LEU A 303 -15.76 8.15 16.21
C LEU A 303 -15.52 6.71 16.67
N LYS A 304 -16.40 6.15 17.52
CA LYS A 304 -16.38 4.72 17.83
C LYS A 304 -16.63 3.90 16.58
N ARG A 305 -15.84 2.85 16.36
CA ARG A 305 -16.02 1.87 15.27
C ARG A 305 -16.02 0.47 15.84
N PRO A 306 -16.72 -0.49 15.21
CA PRO A 306 -16.65 -1.87 15.63
C PRO A 306 -15.25 -2.43 15.41
N VAL A 307 -14.85 -3.38 16.26
CA VAL A 307 -13.62 -4.15 16.05
C VAL A 307 -13.83 -5.10 14.87
N LEU A 308 -12.90 -5.10 13.91
CA LEU A 308 -12.89 -6.08 12.82
C LEU A 308 -11.85 -7.16 13.14
N GLY A 309 -12.30 -8.40 13.13
CA GLY A 309 -11.59 -9.57 13.63
C GLY A 309 -12.31 -10.16 14.85
N GLY A 310 -12.55 -11.46 14.82
CA GLY A 310 -13.37 -12.20 15.78
C GLY A 310 -14.63 -12.80 15.13
N SER A 311 -15.57 -13.28 15.95
CA SER A 311 -16.75 -14.01 15.47
C SER A 311 -17.84 -13.12 14.86
N GLU A 312 -18.01 -11.88 15.34
CA GLU A 312 -19.07 -10.98 14.89
C GLU A 312 -18.78 -10.39 13.50
N LEU A 313 -17.60 -9.80 13.35
CA LEU A 313 -17.06 -9.26 12.10
C LEU A 313 -15.72 -9.91 11.78
N PRO A 314 -15.70 -11.15 11.24
CA PRO A 314 -14.48 -11.83 10.82
C PRO A 314 -13.61 -10.93 9.95
N TYR A 315 -12.29 -10.95 10.17
CA TYR A 315 -11.36 -10.15 9.37
C TYR A 315 -9.92 -10.71 9.42
N PRO A 316 -9.08 -10.48 8.39
CA PRO A 316 -7.64 -10.71 8.49
C PRO A 316 -7.05 -9.96 9.70
N ARG A 317 -5.99 -10.52 10.28
CA ARG A 317 -5.21 -9.84 11.33
C ARG A 317 -4.24 -8.84 10.71
N ARG A 318 -3.99 -7.74 11.44
CA ARG A 318 -2.93 -6.76 11.16
C ARG A 318 -1.78 -6.93 12.14
N VAL A 319 -0.70 -6.18 11.96
CA VAL A 319 0.41 -6.17 12.91
C VAL A 319 0.03 -5.57 14.26
N ARG A 320 0.39 -6.27 15.33
CA ARG A 320 0.19 -5.82 16.70
C ARG A 320 1.09 -4.63 17.01
N THR A 321 0.48 -3.54 17.44
CA THR A 321 1.16 -2.31 17.90
C THR A 321 1.24 -2.25 19.42
N GLY A 322 0.26 -2.83 20.12
CA GLY A 322 0.29 -3.02 21.57
C GLY A 322 0.12 -1.74 22.39
N ARG A 323 -0.37 -0.65 21.79
CA ARG A 323 -0.69 0.58 22.52
C ARG A 323 -1.80 0.30 23.54
N PRO A 324 -1.90 1.10 24.62
CA PRO A 324 -2.93 0.91 25.63
C PRO A 324 -4.34 0.97 25.03
N PRO A 325 -5.33 0.26 25.62
CA PRO A 325 -6.74 0.45 25.26
C PRO A 325 -7.22 1.89 25.47
N THR A 326 -8.26 2.29 24.75
CA THR A 326 -8.94 3.59 24.99
C THR A 326 -9.63 3.59 26.35
N LYS A 327 -9.80 4.77 26.95
CA LYS A 327 -10.47 4.93 28.25
C LYS A 327 -11.97 4.68 28.16
N LYS A 328 -12.61 5.08 27.06
CA LYS A 328 -14.07 4.94 26.87
C LYS A 328 -14.49 3.59 26.27
N ASP A 329 -13.60 2.87 25.60
CA ASP A 329 -13.87 1.55 25.04
C ASP A 329 -12.64 0.62 25.16
N PRO A 330 -12.56 -0.22 26.20
CA PRO A 330 -11.42 -1.11 26.42
C PRO A 330 -11.19 -2.15 25.31
N LYS A 331 -12.14 -2.35 24.38
CA LYS A 331 -11.95 -3.20 23.20
C LYS A 331 -11.17 -2.49 22.07
N SER A 332 -11.19 -1.16 22.07
CA SER A 332 -10.49 -0.32 21.08
C SER A 332 -9.08 0.02 21.57
N GLU A 333 -8.09 -0.10 20.70
CA GLU A 333 -6.72 0.34 20.94
C GLU A 333 -6.62 1.86 20.80
N SER A 334 -5.92 2.53 21.72
CA SER A 334 -5.73 3.98 21.65
C SER A 334 -4.91 4.37 20.42
N ARG A 335 -5.22 5.54 19.87
CA ARG A 335 -4.55 6.05 18.66
C ARG A 335 -3.27 6.85 18.95
N GLY A 336 -2.93 7.04 20.23
CA GLY A 336 -1.79 7.85 20.66
C GLY A 336 -2.00 9.34 20.42
N GLN A 337 -0.91 10.12 20.48
CA GLN A 337 -0.92 11.53 20.05
C GLN A 337 -1.02 11.62 18.52
N LEU A 338 -1.47 12.77 17.98
CA LEU A 338 -1.68 12.96 16.54
C LEU A 338 -0.43 12.63 15.68
N LEU A 339 0.76 12.96 16.21
CA LEU A 339 2.06 12.69 15.57
C LEU A 339 2.66 11.31 15.89
N ALA A 340 2.01 10.51 16.74
CA ALA A 340 2.54 9.19 17.11
C ALA A 340 2.61 8.25 15.90
N PHE A 341 3.71 7.51 15.78
CA PHE A 341 3.91 6.53 14.73
C PHE A 341 3.05 5.28 15.01
N PHE A 342 2.36 4.77 13.98
CA PHE A 342 1.78 3.44 14.05
C PHE A 342 2.91 2.46 13.81
N TYR A 343 3.27 1.70 14.85
CA TYR A 343 4.37 0.75 14.77
C TYR A 343 4.20 -0.24 13.61
N ILE A 344 5.31 -0.46 12.93
CA ILE A 344 5.61 -1.63 12.11
C ILE A 344 6.99 -2.14 12.52
N PRO A 345 7.29 -3.44 12.34
CA PRO A 345 8.62 -3.99 12.56
C PRO A 345 9.62 -3.19 11.75
N ARG A 346 10.75 -2.86 12.36
CA ARG A 346 11.56 -1.77 11.83
C ARG A 346 12.23 -2.04 10.49
N ASP A 347 12.44 -3.30 10.12
CA ASP A 347 12.91 -3.65 8.78
C ASP A 347 11.83 -3.48 7.70
N GLU A 348 10.55 -3.33 8.08
CA GLU A 348 9.46 -2.98 7.17
C GLU A 348 9.38 -1.46 6.92
N LYS A 349 10.15 -0.66 7.67
CA LYS A 349 10.27 0.79 7.50
C LYS A 349 11.64 1.11 6.89
N PHE A 350 11.67 1.64 5.68
CA PHE A 350 12.94 1.89 4.97
C PHE A 350 13.19 3.38 4.74
N ASP A 351 14.12 4.00 5.49
CA ASP A 351 14.38 5.47 5.46
C ASP A 351 15.18 6.00 4.25
N GLN A 352 15.35 5.23 3.17
CA GLN A 352 15.69 5.91 1.91
C GLN A 352 14.48 6.80 1.60
N VAL A 353 14.69 8.00 1.05
CA VAL A 353 13.60 8.94 0.71
C VAL A 353 12.68 8.24 -0.32
N LYS A 354 11.78 7.40 0.18
CA LYS A 354 10.96 6.50 -0.61
C LYS A 354 9.70 7.24 -0.93
N PHE A 355 9.22 7.03 -2.14
CA PHE A 355 7.92 7.55 -2.52
C PHE A 355 6.81 6.97 -1.63
N SER A 356 6.95 5.78 -1.04
CA SER A 356 5.98 5.25 -0.08
C SER A 356 5.96 6.03 1.23
N ASP A 357 7.13 6.46 1.74
CA ASP A 357 7.22 7.39 2.88
C ASP A 357 6.66 8.75 2.49
N PHE A 358 6.99 9.26 1.30
CA PHE A 358 6.40 10.48 0.76
C PHE A 358 4.88 10.34 0.61
N ALA A 359 4.37 9.23 0.10
CA ALA A 359 2.95 8.96 -0.09
C ALA A 359 2.25 8.81 1.26
N ALA A 360 2.81 8.06 2.20
CA ALA A 360 2.30 7.93 3.56
C ALA A 360 2.32 9.26 4.31
N ASP A 361 3.42 10.02 4.20
CA ASP A 361 3.58 11.36 4.76
C ASP A 361 2.73 12.39 4.02
N THR A 362 2.39 12.18 2.75
CA THR A 362 1.52 13.07 1.95
C THR A 362 0.06 12.74 2.12
N VAL A 363 -0.32 11.49 2.35
CA VAL A 363 -1.68 11.15 2.79
C VAL A 363 -1.87 11.69 4.21
N ARG A 364 -0.85 11.58 5.09
CA ARG A 364 -0.84 12.15 6.43
C ARG A 364 -0.86 13.68 6.42
N SER A 365 0.00 14.30 5.63
CA SER A 365 0.09 15.76 5.48
C SER A 365 -1.10 16.29 4.69
N GLY A 366 -1.63 15.55 3.71
CA GLY A 366 -2.82 15.91 2.95
C GLY A 366 -4.05 16.05 3.84
N GLN A 367 -4.26 15.15 4.79
CA GLN A 367 -5.29 15.35 5.81
C GLN A 367 -5.07 16.58 6.70
N HIS A 368 -3.83 16.94 7.00
CA HIS A 368 -3.49 18.02 7.93
C HIS A 368 -3.22 19.37 7.26
N ALA A 369 -2.96 19.38 5.97
CA ALA A 369 -2.55 20.53 5.18
C ALA A 369 -3.62 20.82 4.14
N ILE A 370 -4.02 19.85 3.32
CA ILE A 370 -5.08 20.04 2.32
C ILE A 370 -6.44 20.20 3.00
N LEU A 371 -6.79 19.37 3.99
CA LEU A 371 -8.13 19.42 4.58
C LEU A 371 -8.42 20.74 5.34
N PRO A 372 -7.52 21.31 6.17
CA PRO A 372 -7.74 22.61 6.80
C PRO A 372 -7.63 23.79 5.84
N VAL A 373 -6.79 23.69 4.80
CA VAL A 373 -6.68 24.72 3.76
C VAL A 373 -7.90 24.72 2.84
N LEU A 374 -8.44 23.56 2.45
CA LEU A 374 -9.75 23.45 1.79
C LEU A 374 -10.86 23.93 2.73
N ARG A 375 -10.86 23.53 4.01
CA ARG A 375 -11.83 24.05 5.01
C ARG A 375 -11.71 25.56 5.26
N GLY A 376 -10.55 26.17 5.02
CA GLY A 376 -10.27 27.59 5.26
C GLY A 376 -10.43 28.49 4.03
N ALA A 377 -10.20 27.95 2.83
CA ALA A 377 -10.46 28.58 1.53
C ALA A 377 -11.93 28.59 1.16
N VAL A 378 -12.67 27.64 1.70
CA VAL A 378 -14.09 27.44 1.42
C VAL A 378 -14.90 28.02 2.55
N ARG A 379 -15.40 29.25 2.33
CA ARG A 379 -16.37 29.90 3.20
C ARG A 379 -17.78 29.30 3.08
N ASP A 380 -17.96 28.26 2.25
CA ASP A 380 -19.19 27.44 2.10
C ASP A 380 -18.86 25.97 1.75
N GLN A 381 -18.87 25.06 2.73
CA GLN A 381 -18.47 23.64 2.60
C GLN A 381 -19.27 22.78 1.58
N ASP A 382 -20.16 23.40 0.80
CA ASP A 382 -21.17 22.76 -0.04
C ASP A 382 -21.12 23.23 -1.51
N GLN A 383 -20.02 23.83 -1.98
CA GLN A 383 -19.96 24.30 -3.36
C GLN A 383 -19.91 23.15 -4.37
N ASP A 384 -20.88 23.15 -5.28
CA ASP A 384 -21.03 22.23 -6.40
C ASP A 384 -20.46 22.83 -7.69
N PHE A 385 -19.90 21.98 -8.56
CA PHE A 385 -19.51 22.37 -9.91
C PHE A 385 -20.71 22.93 -10.68
N ASN A 386 -20.54 24.02 -11.43
CA ASN A 386 -21.66 24.60 -12.17
C ASN A 386 -21.94 23.86 -13.47
N ASP A 387 -20.88 23.41 -14.15
CA ASP A 387 -20.94 22.67 -15.41
C ASP A 387 -19.72 21.74 -15.59
N PHE A 388 -19.68 20.95 -16.66
CA PHE A 388 -18.55 20.08 -16.95
C PHE A 388 -17.28 20.86 -17.33
N ALA A 389 -17.37 22.12 -17.74
CA ALA A 389 -16.21 22.95 -18.01
C ALA A 389 -15.50 23.35 -16.71
N ASP A 390 -16.24 23.60 -15.62
CA ASP A 390 -15.69 23.82 -14.28
C ASP A 390 -14.85 22.63 -13.82
N ILE A 391 -15.34 21.39 -13.95
CA ILE A 391 -14.55 20.19 -13.61
C ILE A 391 -13.31 20.11 -14.50
N LYS A 392 -13.45 20.37 -15.81
CA LYS A 392 -12.33 20.31 -16.74
C LYS A 392 -11.27 21.37 -16.48
N SER A 393 -11.65 22.49 -15.88
CA SER A 393 -10.71 23.56 -15.49
C SER A 393 -9.67 23.08 -14.46
N LEU A 394 -9.97 22.01 -13.71
CA LEU A 394 -9.05 21.40 -12.76
C LEU A 394 -7.78 20.81 -13.41
N TYR A 395 -7.78 20.57 -14.73
CA TYR A 395 -6.71 19.85 -15.44
C TYR A 395 -5.93 20.69 -16.49
N ALA A 396 -6.26 21.97 -16.69
CA ALA A 396 -5.83 22.72 -17.88
C ALA A 396 -4.58 23.60 -17.68
N GLU A 397 -3.62 23.56 -18.63
CA GLU A 397 -2.42 24.44 -18.69
C GLU A 397 -2.70 25.96 -18.87
N LYS A 398 -3.96 26.41 -19.03
CA LYS A 398 -4.37 27.83 -19.19
C LYS A 398 -5.80 28.15 -18.70
N GLY A 399 -6.17 27.74 -17.48
CA GLY A 399 -7.46 28.07 -16.84
C GLY A 399 -7.29 28.91 -15.56
N THR A 400 -8.29 29.73 -15.22
CA THR A 400 -8.29 30.70 -14.11
C THR A 400 -7.91 30.08 -12.75
N PRO A 401 -7.04 30.75 -11.96
CA PRO A 401 -6.51 30.25 -10.69
C PRO A 401 -7.57 29.97 -9.62
N MET A 402 -7.43 28.85 -8.91
CA MET A 402 -8.15 28.60 -7.66
C MET A 402 -7.49 29.42 -6.53
N THR A 403 -8.05 30.59 -6.20
CA THR A 403 -7.47 31.51 -5.21
C THR A 403 -7.58 30.96 -3.78
N LEU A 404 -6.44 30.69 -3.15
CA LEU A 404 -6.34 30.46 -1.71
C LEU A 404 -6.40 31.77 -0.93
N PRO A 405 -6.99 31.77 0.29
CA PRO A 405 -6.84 32.86 1.24
C PRO A 405 -5.37 33.12 1.59
N SER A 406 -4.98 34.39 1.59
CA SER A 406 -3.61 34.88 1.83
C SER A 406 -3.04 34.58 3.23
N ASN A 407 -3.84 34.07 4.15
CA ASN A 407 -3.45 33.67 5.50
C ASN A 407 -2.92 32.22 5.60
N LEU A 408 -2.84 31.48 4.48
CA LEU A 408 -2.50 30.05 4.47
C LEU A 408 -1.29 29.68 3.60
N THR A 409 -0.56 30.65 3.06
CA THR A 409 0.69 30.42 2.31
C THR A 409 1.88 30.24 3.26
N PRO A 410 2.59 29.09 3.24
CA PRO A 410 3.84 28.93 3.98
C PRO A 410 4.89 29.91 3.43
N LYS A 411 5.52 30.68 4.32
CA LYS A 411 6.67 31.51 3.93
C LYS A 411 7.95 30.69 4.00
N GLY A 412 8.54 30.44 2.83
CA GLY A 412 9.97 30.19 2.67
C GLY A 412 10.41 28.73 2.68
N ALA A 413 10.62 28.18 1.48
CA ALA A 413 11.70 27.25 1.14
C ALA A 413 11.89 27.32 -0.38
N GLN A 414 13.12 27.57 -0.86
CA GLN A 414 13.47 27.48 -2.28
C GLN A 414 14.23 26.19 -2.52
N ILE A 415 13.76 25.34 -3.43
CA ILE A 415 14.49 24.18 -3.96
C ILE A 415 14.40 24.20 -5.50
N ASP A 416 15.46 23.69 -6.12
CA ASP A 416 15.79 23.74 -7.56
C ASP A 416 14.74 23.03 -8.46
N PRO A 417 14.21 23.69 -9.51
CA PRO A 417 13.26 23.12 -10.46
C PRO A 417 13.81 21.99 -11.35
N ALA A 418 15.08 21.61 -11.25
CA ALA A 418 15.69 20.53 -12.03
C ALA A 418 15.32 19.10 -11.58
N THR A 419 14.66 18.92 -10.43
CA THR A 419 14.07 17.63 -10.03
C THR A 419 12.63 17.55 -10.53
N GLN A 420 12.36 16.80 -11.59
CA GLN A 420 11.00 16.46 -11.99
C GLN A 420 10.32 15.72 -10.83
N ASN A 421 9.46 16.41 -10.09
CA ASN A 421 8.71 15.82 -8.99
C ASN A 421 7.50 15.06 -9.58
N PRO A 422 7.35 13.75 -9.30
CA PRO A 422 6.25 12.93 -9.82
C PRO A 422 4.86 13.30 -9.25
N LEU A 423 4.77 14.25 -8.32
CA LEU A 423 3.52 14.70 -7.70
C LEU A 423 3.36 16.22 -7.85
N THR A 424 2.99 16.66 -9.05
CA THR A 424 2.80 18.08 -9.40
C THR A 424 1.89 18.80 -8.40
N PHE A 425 0.78 18.20 -7.97
CA PHE A 425 -0.14 18.82 -7.02
C PHE A 425 0.49 19.07 -5.63
N ILE A 426 1.21 18.09 -5.07
CA ILE A 426 1.79 18.21 -3.71
C ILE A 426 3.07 19.04 -3.71
N HIS A 427 3.85 18.96 -4.78
CA HIS A 427 5.02 19.80 -4.98
C HIS A 427 4.64 21.29 -5.07
N GLU A 428 3.61 21.62 -5.85
CA GLU A 428 3.06 22.98 -5.96
C GLU A 428 2.41 23.46 -4.65
N TYR A 429 1.77 22.54 -3.92
CA TYR A 429 1.18 22.82 -2.60
C TYR A 429 2.23 23.10 -1.51
N ALA A 430 3.31 22.30 -1.46
CA ALA A 430 4.34 22.43 -0.44
C ALA A 430 5.34 23.56 -0.75
N PHE A 431 5.54 23.92 -2.02
CA PHE A 431 6.58 24.85 -2.46
C PHE A 431 6.10 25.83 -3.55
N PRO A 432 5.24 26.81 -3.20
CA PRO A 432 4.78 27.81 -4.15
C PRO A 432 5.94 28.71 -4.61
N SER A 433 6.12 28.82 -5.93
CA SER A 433 7.16 29.66 -6.54
C SER A 433 6.59 31.00 -7.00
N GLY A 434 6.95 32.10 -6.33
CA GLY A 434 6.73 33.47 -6.82
C GLY A 434 5.74 34.33 -6.01
N PRO A 435 5.68 35.65 -6.29
CA PRO A 435 4.80 36.60 -5.61
C PRO A 435 3.32 36.45 -5.96
N ASP A 436 3.01 35.71 -7.04
CA ASP A 436 1.65 35.30 -7.40
C ASP A 436 1.36 33.92 -6.79
N THR A 437 0.87 33.95 -5.54
CA THR A 437 0.24 32.80 -4.93
C THR A 437 -0.97 32.38 -5.78
N THR A 438 -1.08 31.09 -6.15
CA THR A 438 -2.31 30.34 -6.57
C THR A 438 -2.42 29.89 -8.03
N LEU A 439 -1.75 28.81 -8.45
CA LEU A 439 -2.17 28.01 -9.62
C LEU A 439 -2.00 26.53 -9.25
N PHE A 440 -3.09 25.76 -9.24
CA PHE A 440 -3.13 24.32 -8.94
C PHE A 440 -3.76 23.58 -10.13
N THR A 441 -3.07 22.61 -10.70
CA THR A 441 -3.61 21.80 -11.81
C THR A 441 -3.33 20.31 -11.60
N PHE A 442 -4.39 19.51 -11.65
CA PHE A 442 -4.34 18.06 -11.65
C PHE A 442 -3.87 17.53 -13.03
N PRO A 443 -3.06 16.45 -13.09
CA PRO A 443 -2.75 15.78 -14.35
C PRO A 443 -4.03 15.39 -15.13
N LEU A 444 -4.05 15.56 -16.46
CA LEU A 444 -5.22 15.17 -17.25
C LEU A 444 -5.46 13.64 -17.19
N PRO A 445 -6.61 13.15 -16.66
CA PRO A 445 -6.88 11.72 -16.56
C PRO A 445 -6.99 11.08 -17.94
N LYS A 446 -6.39 9.90 -18.10
CA LYS A 446 -6.34 9.20 -19.40
C LYS A 446 -7.72 8.93 -20.01
N VAL A 447 -8.75 8.69 -19.19
CA VAL A 447 -10.13 8.43 -19.64
C VAL A 447 -10.77 9.59 -20.43
N ILE A 448 -10.30 10.83 -20.22
CA ILE A 448 -10.75 12.02 -20.97
C ILE A 448 -9.68 12.62 -21.89
N ALA A 449 -8.46 12.06 -21.89
CA ALA A 449 -7.32 12.68 -22.56
C ALA A 449 -7.44 12.69 -24.10
N ALA A 450 -8.01 11.63 -24.68
CA ALA A 450 -8.12 11.49 -26.13
C ALA A 450 -9.52 11.81 -26.69
N ASP A 451 -10.54 11.73 -25.84
CA ASP A 451 -11.94 12.09 -26.13
C ASP A 451 -12.65 12.37 -24.80
N ASP A 452 -12.97 13.65 -24.54
CA ASP A 452 -13.54 14.10 -23.26
C ASP A 452 -15.03 13.78 -23.07
N LYS A 453 -15.65 13.09 -24.04
CA LYS A 453 -17.07 12.68 -24.00
C LYS A 453 -17.25 11.17 -23.98
N ALA A 454 -16.26 10.41 -24.45
CA ALA A 454 -16.29 8.96 -24.58
C ALA A 454 -16.56 8.22 -23.27
N TRP A 455 -16.07 8.75 -22.14
CA TRP A 455 -16.30 8.22 -20.78
C TRP A 455 -17.79 7.97 -20.49
N SER A 456 -18.67 8.82 -21.04
CA SER A 456 -20.09 8.79 -20.72
C SER A 456 -20.91 7.81 -21.57
N THR A 457 -20.28 7.15 -22.54
CA THR A 457 -20.92 6.18 -23.43
C THR A 457 -21.26 4.88 -22.70
N ASP A 458 -22.27 4.17 -23.20
CA ASP A 458 -22.66 2.86 -22.64
C ASP A 458 -21.62 1.78 -22.90
N VAL A 459 -20.94 1.86 -24.04
CA VAL A 459 -19.82 0.97 -24.38
C VAL A 459 -18.68 1.14 -23.38
N GLU A 460 -18.27 2.37 -23.06
CA GLU A 460 -17.18 2.58 -22.10
C GLU A 460 -17.55 2.15 -20.68
N PHE A 461 -18.77 2.49 -20.24
CA PHE A 461 -19.29 2.06 -18.93
C PHE A 461 -19.23 0.54 -18.77
N ALA A 462 -19.63 -0.23 -19.78
CA ALA A 462 -19.54 -1.68 -19.76
C ALA A 462 -18.11 -2.22 -19.93
N ARG A 463 -17.29 -1.60 -20.79
CA ARG A 463 -15.91 -2.02 -21.06
C ARG A 463 -15.02 -1.91 -19.81
N GLN A 464 -15.25 -0.90 -18.97
CA GLN A 464 -14.54 -0.76 -17.69
C GLN A 464 -14.76 -1.96 -16.75
N MET A 465 -15.84 -2.74 -16.91
CA MET A 465 -16.03 -3.98 -16.15
C MET A 465 -15.08 -5.13 -16.57
N LEU A 466 -14.44 -5.02 -17.75
CA LEU A 466 -13.45 -5.98 -18.25
C LEU A 466 -12.00 -5.47 -18.19
N SER A 467 -11.82 -4.15 -18.14
CA SER A 467 -10.52 -3.50 -18.37
C SER A 467 -10.34 -2.17 -17.64
N GLY A 468 -11.29 -1.80 -16.78
CA GLY A 468 -11.24 -0.62 -15.91
C GLY A 468 -10.46 -0.88 -14.62
N ILE A 469 -10.76 -0.11 -13.58
CA ILE A 469 -10.13 -0.21 -12.25
C ILE A 469 -10.63 -1.39 -11.41
N ASN A 470 -11.83 -1.90 -11.71
CA ASN A 470 -12.42 -3.02 -10.98
C ASN A 470 -12.88 -4.13 -11.94
N PRO A 471 -11.96 -4.71 -12.74
CA PRO A 471 -12.32 -5.68 -13.76
C PRO A 471 -12.60 -7.08 -13.16
N LEU A 472 -12.92 -7.18 -11.86
CA LEU A 472 -12.94 -8.41 -11.08
C LEU A 472 -14.34 -8.87 -10.68
N VAL A 473 -15.37 -8.07 -10.91
CA VAL A 473 -16.70 -8.30 -10.29
C VAL A 473 -17.71 -8.87 -11.27
N ILE A 474 -17.63 -8.52 -12.55
CA ILE A 474 -18.55 -9.02 -13.57
C ILE A 474 -18.56 -10.56 -13.58
N LYS A 475 -19.75 -11.13 -13.66
CA LYS A 475 -19.98 -12.59 -13.74
C LYS A 475 -20.94 -12.93 -14.88
N LEU A 476 -20.88 -14.17 -15.36
CA LEU A 476 -21.88 -14.68 -16.29
C LEU A 476 -23.25 -14.72 -15.58
N LEU A 477 -24.31 -14.31 -16.27
CA LEU A 477 -25.66 -14.52 -15.78
C LEU A 477 -26.09 -15.94 -16.13
N GLU A 478 -26.31 -16.77 -15.11
CA GLU A 478 -26.65 -18.20 -15.30
C GLU A 478 -28.16 -18.44 -15.37
N GLU A 479 -28.96 -17.62 -14.68
CA GLU A 479 -30.41 -17.79 -14.58
C GLU A 479 -31.18 -16.48 -14.68
N PHE A 480 -32.42 -16.56 -15.16
CA PHE A 480 -33.36 -15.45 -15.23
C PHE A 480 -34.79 -15.96 -14.93
N PRO A 481 -35.62 -15.25 -14.14
CA PRO A 481 -35.36 -13.96 -13.47
C PRO A 481 -34.28 -14.05 -12.39
N ILE A 482 -33.57 -12.94 -12.18
CA ILE A 482 -32.45 -12.88 -11.22
C ILE A 482 -33.00 -12.94 -9.80
N LYS A 483 -32.36 -13.73 -8.92
CA LYS A 483 -32.81 -13.95 -7.55
C LYS A 483 -31.75 -13.52 -6.53
N SER A 484 -32.19 -12.77 -5.53
CA SER A 484 -31.41 -12.42 -4.33
C SER A 484 -31.31 -13.62 -3.39
N THR A 485 -30.16 -13.74 -2.73
CA THR A 485 -29.87 -14.75 -1.70
C THR A 485 -30.21 -14.27 -0.28
N LEU A 486 -30.58 -12.99 -0.12
CA LEU A 486 -30.99 -12.42 1.15
C LEU A 486 -32.30 -13.04 1.67
N ASP A 487 -32.48 -13.03 2.99
CA ASP A 487 -33.67 -13.58 3.63
C ASP A 487 -34.94 -12.84 3.15
N PRO A 488 -35.86 -13.53 2.45
CA PRO A 488 -37.09 -12.92 1.98
C PRO A 488 -38.00 -12.39 3.11
N ALA A 489 -37.88 -12.94 4.32
CA ALA A 489 -38.63 -12.47 5.48
C ALA A 489 -38.17 -11.07 5.94
N GLU A 490 -36.89 -10.74 5.73
CA GLU A 490 -36.32 -9.44 6.09
C GLU A 490 -36.36 -8.45 4.91
N PHE A 491 -36.06 -8.90 3.69
CA PHE A 491 -35.85 -8.03 2.53
C PHE A 491 -36.97 -8.08 1.48
N GLY A 492 -37.98 -8.92 1.67
CA GLY A 492 -39.14 -9.03 0.79
C GLY A 492 -38.93 -10.00 -0.39
N ASP A 493 -39.63 -9.75 -1.51
CA ASP A 493 -39.54 -10.62 -2.69
C ASP A 493 -38.08 -10.78 -3.16
N PRO A 494 -37.55 -12.02 -3.25
CA PRO A 494 -36.16 -12.23 -3.67
C PRO A 494 -35.96 -11.97 -5.17
N LEU A 495 -37.01 -11.89 -5.99
CA LEU A 495 -36.88 -11.65 -7.42
C LEU A 495 -36.42 -10.22 -7.71
N SER A 496 -35.56 -10.07 -8.70
CA SER A 496 -35.22 -8.79 -9.31
C SER A 496 -36.44 -8.19 -10.01
N ALA A 497 -36.52 -6.86 -10.00
CA ALA A 497 -37.55 -6.14 -10.75
C ALA A 497 -37.29 -6.11 -12.26
N ILE A 498 -36.10 -6.52 -12.73
CA ILE A 498 -35.78 -6.59 -14.16
C ILE A 498 -36.60 -7.70 -14.80
N THR A 499 -37.35 -7.37 -15.85
CA THR A 499 -38.19 -8.30 -16.61
C THR A 499 -37.54 -8.66 -17.94
N ALA A 500 -37.98 -9.77 -18.56
CA ALA A 500 -37.46 -10.18 -19.87
C ALA A 500 -37.67 -9.08 -20.94
N LYS A 501 -38.83 -8.40 -20.89
CA LYS A 501 -39.18 -7.30 -21.78
C LYS A 501 -38.20 -6.11 -21.70
N ASP A 502 -37.63 -5.86 -20.51
CA ASP A 502 -36.63 -4.80 -20.33
C ASP A 502 -35.33 -5.13 -21.08
N LEU A 503 -35.00 -6.42 -21.22
CA LEU A 503 -33.77 -6.90 -21.85
C LEU A 503 -33.91 -7.10 -23.36
N GLU A 504 -35.02 -7.69 -23.81
CA GLU A 504 -35.23 -8.20 -25.19
C GLU A 504 -34.91 -7.19 -26.30
N LYS A 505 -35.15 -5.89 -26.06
CA LYS A 505 -34.86 -4.83 -27.05
C LYS A 505 -33.37 -4.72 -27.40
N GLY A 506 -32.47 -5.08 -26.48
CA GLY A 506 -31.03 -4.99 -26.66
C GLY A 506 -30.33 -6.33 -26.95
N LEU A 507 -31.08 -7.41 -27.16
CA LEU A 507 -30.54 -8.77 -27.35
C LEU A 507 -30.26 -9.15 -28.82
N GLU A 508 -30.19 -8.18 -29.73
CA GLU A 508 -30.00 -8.43 -31.18
C GLU A 508 -31.01 -9.44 -31.77
N GLY A 509 -32.26 -9.41 -31.27
CA GLY A 509 -33.33 -10.31 -31.72
C GLY A 509 -33.35 -11.69 -31.05
N LEU A 510 -32.46 -11.96 -30.08
CA LEU A 510 -32.52 -13.17 -29.26
C LEU A 510 -33.55 -13.03 -28.13
N THR A 511 -34.13 -14.15 -27.69
CA THR A 511 -34.83 -14.21 -26.39
C THR A 511 -33.81 -14.26 -25.25
N VAL A 512 -34.28 -13.99 -24.02
CA VAL A 512 -33.42 -14.12 -22.82
C VAL A 512 -32.86 -15.53 -22.69
N GLU A 513 -33.66 -16.56 -22.93
CA GLU A 513 -33.24 -17.97 -22.85
C GLU A 513 -32.18 -18.30 -23.89
N GLN A 514 -32.32 -17.78 -25.11
CA GLN A 514 -31.31 -17.95 -26.16
C GLN A 514 -30.00 -17.23 -25.80
N ALA A 515 -30.07 -16.02 -25.25
CA ALA A 515 -28.90 -15.26 -24.83
C ALA A 515 -28.17 -15.93 -23.65
N LEU A 516 -28.91 -16.49 -22.67
CA LEU A 516 -28.35 -17.31 -21.58
C LEU A 516 -27.67 -18.57 -22.13
N ALA A 517 -28.35 -19.33 -23.00
CA ALA A 517 -27.82 -20.55 -23.59
C ALA A 517 -26.54 -20.30 -24.40
N GLN A 518 -26.45 -19.14 -25.06
CA GLN A 518 -25.26 -18.71 -25.79
C GLN A 518 -24.18 -18.08 -24.89
N LYS A 519 -24.39 -17.98 -23.58
CA LYS A 519 -23.50 -17.33 -22.60
C LYS A 519 -23.18 -15.87 -22.95
N ARG A 520 -24.20 -15.13 -23.40
CA ARG A 520 -24.08 -13.73 -23.83
C ARG A 520 -24.65 -12.73 -22.83
N LEU A 521 -25.22 -13.18 -21.72
CA LEU A 521 -25.72 -12.31 -20.65
C LEU A 521 -24.79 -12.33 -19.45
N PHE A 522 -24.50 -11.15 -18.92
CA PHE A 522 -23.61 -10.95 -17.77
C PHE A 522 -24.30 -10.04 -16.76
N VAL A 523 -23.79 -10.06 -15.53
CA VAL A 523 -24.29 -9.20 -14.46
C VAL A 523 -23.15 -8.68 -13.60
N GLN A 524 -23.23 -7.41 -13.24
CA GLN A 524 -22.49 -6.85 -12.12
C GLN A 524 -23.50 -6.60 -11.00
N ASP A 525 -23.41 -7.37 -9.91
CA ASP A 525 -24.45 -7.47 -8.90
C ASP A 525 -23.92 -7.08 -7.51
N TYR A 526 -24.27 -5.87 -7.08
CA TYR A 526 -23.96 -5.34 -5.75
C TYR A 526 -25.17 -5.37 -4.82
N HIS A 527 -26.31 -5.89 -5.28
CA HIS A 527 -27.58 -5.80 -4.57
C HIS A 527 -27.50 -6.43 -3.17
N ASP A 528 -27.06 -7.68 -3.08
CA ASP A 528 -27.09 -8.44 -1.82
C ASP A 528 -26.08 -7.90 -0.78
N ILE A 529 -24.97 -7.33 -1.26
CA ILE A 529 -23.92 -6.77 -0.40
C ILE A 529 -24.37 -5.43 0.19
N PHE A 530 -25.01 -4.58 -0.61
CA PHE A 530 -25.35 -3.22 -0.21
C PHE A 530 -26.74 -3.10 0.42
N LEU A 531 -27.74 -3.89 0.00
CA LEU A 531 -29.12 -3.74 0.48
C LEU A 531 -29.26 -3.75 2.02
N PRO A 532 -28.55 -4.60 2.79
CA PRO A 532 -28.59 -4.58 4.26
C PRO A 532 -28.05 -3.28 4.89
N TYR A 533 -27.31 -2.47 4.11
CA TYR A 533 -26.68 -1.23 4.57
C TYR A 533 -27.40 0.03 4.08
N ILE A 534 -28.11 -0.01 2.95
CA ILE A 534 -28.69 1.19 2.31
C ILE A 534 -29.52 2.05 3.27
N GLY A 535 -30.38 1.45 4.10
CA GLY A 535 -31.20 2.19 5.06
C GLY A 535 -30.35 2.98 6.07
N ARG A 536 -29.29 2.34 6.59
CA ARG A 536 -28.35 2.95 7.53
C ARG A 536 -27.47 4.01 6.86
N ILE A 537 -27.02 3.75 5.63
CA ILE A 537 -26.21 4.67 4.84
C ILE A 537 -26.98 5.97 4.58
N ASN A 538 -28.19 5.85 4.02
CA ASN A 538 -29.00 7.02 3.66
C ASN A 538 -29.49 7.82 4.89
N ALA A 539 -29.66 7.16 6.04
CA ALA A 539 -29.97 7.84 7.30
C ALA A 539 -28.86 8.77 7.81
N GLN A 540 -27.61 8.62 7.31
CA GLN A 540 -26.52 9.55 7.65
C GLN A 540 -26.69 10.94 7.03
N LYS A 541 -27.57 11.09 6.02
CA LYS A 541 -27.80 12.34 5.29
C LYS A 541 -26.53 12.98 4.69
N LYS A 542 -25.48 12.17 4.46
CA LYS A 542 -24.24 12.56 3.75
C LYS A 542 -24.29 12.26 2.25
N GLY A 543 -25.22 11.42 1.83
CA GLY A 543 -25.47 11.10 0.44
C GLY A 543 -26.65 10.16 0.28
N SER A 544 -26.91 9.76 -0.97
CA SER A 544 -28.01 8.90 -1.37
C SER A 544 -27.48 7.72 -2.16
N MET A 545 -27.70 6.51 -1.68
CA MET A 545 -27.22 5.26 -2.29
C MET A 545 -28.36 4.28 -2.55
N TYR A 546 -28.18 3.46 -3.57
CA TYR A 546 -29.03 2.32 -3.90
C TYR A 546 -28.19 1.04 -3.82
N ALA A 547 -28.86 -0.08 -3.57
CA ALA A 547 -28.30 -1.38 -3.90
C ALA A 547 -28.50 -1.61 -5.40
N THR A 548 -27.44 -1.95 -6.14
CA THR A 548 -27.44 -1.90 -7.61
C THR A 548 -27.24 -3.26 -8.25
N ARG A 549 -27.88 -3.46 -9.40
CA ARG A 549 -27.65 -4.61 -10.28
C ARG A 549 -27.67 -4.15 -11.72
N THR A 550 -26.65 -4.51 -12.49
CA THR A 550 -26.51 -4.13 -13.90
C THR A 550 -26.46 -5.38 -14.75
N VAL A 551 -27.38 -5.52 -15.70
CA VAL A 551 -27.39 -6.62 -16.68
C VAL A 551 -26.73 -6.14 -17.97
N LEU A 552 -25.82 -6.94 -18.50
CA LEU A 552 -25.06 -6.63 -19.71
C LEU A 552 -25.22 -7.74 -20.75
N PHE A 553 -25.03 -7.38 -22.01
CA PHE A 553 -25.05 -8.29 -23.15
C PHE A 553 -23.77 -8.20 -23.95
N LEU A 554 -23.21 -9.36 -24.31
CA LEU A 554 -22.11 -9.45 -25.26
C LEU A 554 -22.67 -9.51 -26.67
N THR A 555 -22.43 -8.46 -27.45
CA THR A 555 -22.92 -8.31 -28.83
C THR A 555 -22.28 -9.31 -29.77
N SER A 556 -22.84 -9.46 -30.96
CA SER A 556 -22.28 -10.31 -32.03
C SER A 556 -20.89 -9.81 -32.43
N GLU A 557 -20.68 -8.50 -32.27
CA GLU A 557 -19.44 -7.77 -32.42
C GLU A 557 -18.42 -7.96 -31.28
N LYS A 558 -18.73 -8.77 -30.27
CA LYS A 558 -17.88 -9.10 -29.11
C LYS A 558 -17.61 -7.92 -28.15
N ILE A 559 -18.52 -6.96 -28.10
CA ILE A 559 -18.47 -5.81 -27.18
C ILE A 559 -19.54 -5.98 -26.11
N LEU A 560 -19.26 -5.61 -24.86
CA LEU A 560 -20.29 -5.54 -23.83
C LEU A 560 -21.11 -4.25 -23.91
N THR A 561 -22.43 -4.38 -23.77
CA THR A 561 -23.36 -3.25 -23.68
C THR A 561 -24.30 -3.43 -22.49
N PRO A 562 -24.57 -2.38 -21.69
CA PRO A 562 -25.54 -2.44 -20.60
C PRO A 562 -26.97 -2.50 -21.17
N LEU A 563 -27.80 -3.37 -20.59
CA LEU A 563 -29.21 -3.53 -20.97
C LEU A 563 -30.17 -2.90 -19.95
N ALA A 564 -29.89 -3.09 -18.67
CA ALA A 564 -30.75 -2.63 -17.60
C ALA A 564 -29.94 -2.39 -16.31
N ILE A 565 -30.36 -1.38 -15.54
CA ILE A 565 -29.88 -1.12 -14.18
C ILE A 565 -31.09 -1.16 -13.24
N GLU A 566 -31.02 -2.00 -12.23
CA GLU A 566 -31.96 -2.03 -11.10
C GLU A 566 -31.35 -1.26 -9.92
N LEU A 567 -32.09 -0.28 -9.41
CA LEU A 567 -31.75 0.48 -8.21
C LEU A 567 -32.77 0.20 -7.11
N THR A 568 -32.30 -0.32 -5.98
CA THR A 568 -33.16 -0.79 -4.88
C THR A 568 -32.88 -0.04 -3.59
N VAL A 569 -33.95 0.39 -2.90
CA VAL A 569 -33.90 0.88 -1.51
C VAL A 569 -34.80 0.03 -0.60
N PRO A 570 -34.46 -0.11 0.70
CA PRO A 570 -35.37 -0.68 1.68
C PRO A 570 -36.58 0.24 1.87
N SER A 571 -37.77 -0.31 2.12
CA SER A 571 -38.95 0.51 2.45
C SER A 571 -38.94 0.95 3.91
N SER A 572 -39.50 2.13 4.17
CA SER A 572 -39.44 2.87 5.43
C SER A 572 -40.47 2.44 6.49
N SER A 573 -41.28 1.40 6.27
CA SER A 573 -42.29 0.95 7.25
C SER A 573 -42.16 -0.54 7.58
N ALA A 574 -42.20 -0.85 8.88
CA ALA A 574 -42.14 -2.22 9.41
C ALA A 574 -43.22 -3.09 8.74
N GLY A 575 -42.78 -4.11 7.99
CA GLY A 575 -43.67 -5.01 7.23
C GLY A 575 -43.96 -4.61 5.77
N SER A 576 -43.22 -3.67 5.17
CA SER A 576 -43.35 -3.32 3.74
C SER A 576 -42.06 -3.56 2.93
N LYS A 577 -42.26 -3.95 1.67
CA LYS A 577 -41.33 -4.52 0.67
C LYS A 577 -40.26 -3.53 0.19
N LYS A 578 -39.09 -4.01 -0.26
CA LYS A 578 -38.10 -3.20 -1.02
C LYS A 578 -38.75 -2.40 -2.16
N LYS A 579 -38.28 -1.18 -2.45
CA LYS A 579 -38.67 -0.39 -3.63
C LYS A 579 -37.54 -0.45 -4.66
N SER A 580 -37.80 -1.14 -5.77
CA SER A 580 -36.88 -1.27 -6.90
C SER A 580 -37.39 -0.44 -8.08
N ARG A 581 -36.48 0.23 -8.78
CA ARG A 581 -36.72 0.89 -10.09
C ARG A 581 -35.76 0.30 -11.11
N VAL A 582 -36.27 0.03 -12.30
CA VAL A 582 -35.48 -0.47 -13.43
C VAL A 582 -35.33 0.65 -14.45
N PHE A 583 -34.10 0.86 -14.90
CA PHE A 583 -33.73 1.83 -15.92
C PHE A 583 -33.12 1.08 -17.10
N THR A 584 -33.50 1.43 -18.32
CA THR A 584 -32.96 0.86 -19.56
C THR A 584 -32.40 1.99 -20.43
N PRO A 585 -31.42 1.73 -21.31
CA PRO A 585 -30.92 2.72 -22.26
C PRO A 585 -32.08 3.38 -23.04
N PRO A 586 -32.21 4.72 -23.00
CA PRO A 586 -33.28 5.44 -23.67
C PRO A 586 -32.96 5.71 -25.14
N ALA A 587 -33.90 6.33 -25.86
CA ALA A 587 -33.65 6.84 -27.20
C ALA A 587 -32.67 8.03 -27.18
N ALA A 588 -32.13 8.36 -28.36
CA ALA A 588 -31.28 9.54 -28.52
C ALA A 588 -32.04 10.85 -28.16
N ASP A 589 -31.32 11.82 -27.61
CA ASP A 589 -31.74 13.22 -27.40
C ASP A 589 -32.99 13.44 -26.52
N SER A 590 -33.19 12.62 -25.48
CA SER A 590 -34.30 12.76 -24.53
C SER A 590 -33.83 13.04 -23.09
N ILE A 591 -34.71 13.59 -22.24
CA ILE A 591 -34.39 13.86 -20.82
C ILE A 591 -34.05 12.57 -20.05
N GLU A 592 -34.62 11.44 -20.49
CA GLU A 592 -34.34 10.11 -19.95
C GLU A 592 -32.86 9.72 -20.10
N GLN A 593 -32.10 10.33 -21.02
CA GLN A 593 -30.64 10.13 -21.08
C GLN A 593 -29.93 10.57 -19.79
N TRP A 594 -30.40 11.65 -19.17
CA TRP A 594 -29.85 12.13 -17.92
C TRP A 594 -30.25 11.25 -16.74
N VAL A 595 -31.48 10.73 -16.77
CA VAL A 595 -31.93 9.69 -15.82
C VAL A 595 -31.05 8.44 -15.93
N TRP A 596 -30.73 8.01 -17.16
CA TRP A 596 -29.82 6.89 -17.41
C TRP A 596 -28.38 7.18 -16.95
N LYS A 597 -27.86 8.39 -17.22
CA LYS A 597 -26.55 8.83 -16.69
C LYS A 597 -26.51 8.81 -15.16
N LEU A 598 -27.56 9.27 -14.48
CA LEU A 598 -27.68 9.18 -13.02
C LEU A 598 -27.70 7.72 -12.53
N ALA A 599 -28.40 6.82 -13.22
CA ALA A 599 -28.40 5.40 -12.89
C ALA A 599 -27.00 4.78 -13.01
N LYS A 600 -26.26 5.10 -14.09
CA LYS A 600 -24.86 4.69 -14.24
C LYS A 600 -23.95 5.28 -13.17
N ALA A 601 -24.15 6.54 -12.77
CA ALA A 601 -23.39 7.17 -11.70
C ALA A 601 -23.61 6.49 -10.34
N HIS A 602 -24.84 6.07 -10.03
CA HIS A 602 -25.10 5.27 -8.82
C HIS A 602 -24.42 3.89 -8.88
N VAL A 603 -24.43 3.21 -10.03
CA VAL A 603 -23.68 1.96 -10.20
C VAL A 603 -22.19 2.19 -10.01
N ALA A 604 -21.62 3.21 -10.65
CA ALA A 604 -20.21 3.56 -10.54
C ALA A 604 -19.83 3.92 -9.10
N SER A 605 -20.63 4.69 -8.37
CA SER A 605 -20.38 4.99 -6.95
C SER A 605 -20.41 3.77 -6.02
N VAL A 606 -21.32 2.83 -6.27
CA VAL A 606 -21.33 1.54 -5.57
C VAL A 606 -20.11 0.70 -5.94
N ASP A 607 -19.76 0.65 -7.23
CA ASP A 607 -18.56 -0.03 -7.73
C ASP A 607 -17.28 0.55 -7.13
N MET A 608 -17.19 1.88 -6.99
CA MET A 608 -16.04 2.60 -6.41
C MET A 608 -15.90 2.27 -4.94
N SER A 609 -17.02 2.27 -4.21
CA SER A 609 -17.05 1.87 -2.81
C SER A 609 -16.64 0.41 -2.61
N TYR A 610 -17.09 -0.50 -3.49
CA TYR A 610 -16.70 -1.91 -3.43
C TYR A 610 -15.25 -2.11 -3.84
N HIS A 611 -14.81 -1.45 -4.91
CA HIS A 611 -13.45 -1.48 -5.41
C HIS A 611 -12.46 -1.12 -4.29
N GLU A 612 -12.63 0.06 -3.67
CA GLU A 612 -11.64 0.57 -2.72
C GLU A 612 -11.47 -0.32 -1.48
N VAL A 613 -12.56 -0.76 -0.86
CA VAL A 613 -12.46 -1.50 0.41
C VAL A 613 -12.56 -3.01 0.28
N VAL A 614 -12.97 -3.53 -0.87
CA VAL A 614 -13.07 -4.97 -1.12
C VAL A 614 -12.04 -5.43 -2.13
N SER A 615 -12.15 -5.01 -3.40
CA SER A 615 -11.27 -5.48 -4.47
C SER A 615 -9.82 -5.08 -4.26
N HIS A 616 -9.62 -3.87 -3.72
CA HIS A 616 -8.35 -3.27 -3.39
C HIS A 616 -7.97 -3.60 -1.93
N PHE A 617 -8.44 -2.83 -0.94
CA PHE A 617 -7.95 -2.98 0.45
C PHE A 617 -8.11 -4.40 1.04
N LEU A 618 -9.30 -4.99 1.03
CA LEU A 618 -9.48 -6.32 1.66
C LEU A 618 -8.70 -7.41 0.93
N ARG A 619 -8.87 -7.53 -0.39
CA ARG A 619 -8.34 -8.66 -1.17
C ARG A 619 -6.84 -8.54 -1.43
N THR A 620 -6.23 -7.37 -1.28
CA THR A 620 -4.77 -7.18 -1.38
C THR A 620 -4.18 -6.80 -0.03
N HIS A 621 -4.29 -5.54 0.41
CA HIS A 621 -3.65 -4.99 1.60
C HIS A 621 -3.90 -5.82 2.87
N ALA A 622 -5.16 -5.97 3.28
CA ALA A 622 -5.52 -6.63 4.53
C ALA A 622 -5.30 -8.14 4.47
N ALA A 623 -5.60 -8.77 3.33
CA ALA A 623 -5.37 -10.20 3.17
C ALA A 623 -3.88 -10.56 3.06
N MET A 624 -3.01 -9.65 2.59
CA MET A 624 -1.59 -9.92 2.44
C MET A 624 -0.83 -9.85 3.77
N GLU A 625 -1.17 -8.89 4.65
CA GLU A 625 -0.45 -8.61 5.90
C GLU A 625 -0.25 -9.86 6.80
N PRO A 626 -1.24 -10.77 6.99
CA PRO A 626 -1.05 -12.04 7.69
C PRO A 626 0.09 -12.91 7.17
N PHE A 627 0.30 -12.98 5.84
CA PHE A 627 1.37 -13.80 5.25
C PHE A 627 2.74 -13.21 5.56
N ILE A 628 2.86 -11.88 5.59
CA ILE A 628 4.10 -11.17 5.95
C ILE A 628 4.47 -11.46 7.40
N ILE A 629 3.50 -11.32 8.31
CA ILE A 629 3.68 -11.58 9.74
C ILE A 629 4.09 -13.04 9.95
N ALA A 630 3.36 -14.00 9.37
CA ALA A 630 3.68 -15.42 9.54
C ALA A 630 5.04 -15.80 8.93
N THR A 631 5.39 -15.25 7.76
CA THR A 631 6.66 -15.56 7.08
C THR A 631 7.83 -15.15 7.96
N ASN A 632 7.83 -13.92 8.48
CA ASN A 632 8.88 -13.43 9.36
C ASN A 632 8.92 -14.16 10.72
N ARG A 633 7.79 -14.67 11.20
CA ARG A 633 7.71 -15.41 12.48
C ARG A 633 8.13 -16.86 12.42
N GLN A 634 7.97 -17.50 11.26
CA GLN A 634 8.05 -18.97 11.14
C GLN A 634 9.07 -19.46 10.12
N LEU A 635 9.44 -18.67 9.12
CA LEU A 635 10.43 -19.05 8.12
C LEU A 635 11.70 -18.23 8.31
N SER A 636 12.82 -18.90 8.60
CA SER A 636 14.12 -18.21 8.67
C SER A 636 14.43 -17.48 7.36
N VAL A 637 15.24 -16.42 7.40
CA VAL A 637 15.76 -15.78 6.17
C VAL A 637 16.62 -16.74 5.32
N LEU A 638 17.13 -17.83 5.93
CA LEU A 638 17.79 -18.95 5.23
C LEU A 638 16.80 -19.84 4.47
N HIS A 639 15.50 -19.74 4.76
CA HIS A 639 14.49 -20.63 4.20
C HIS A 639 14.17 -20.24 2.74
N PRO A 640 14.18 -21.18 1.78
CA PRO A 640 13.95 -20.86 0.37
C PRO A 640 12.59 -20.23 0.09
N VAL A 641 11.55 -20.60 0.85
CA VAL A 641 10.22 -19.96 0.77
C VAL A 641 10.19 -18.53 1.32
N ASN A 642 10.95 -18.21 2.38
CA ASN A 642 11.09 -16.82 2.84
C ASN A 642 11.71 -15.99 1.70
N GLN A 643 12.82 -16.48 1.14
CA GLN A 643 13.58 -15.74 0.14
C GLN A 643 12.78 -15.45 -1.15
N VAL A 644 11.95 -16.38 -1.61
CA VAL A 644 11.14 -16.18 -2.84
C VAL A 644 9.93 -15.27 -2.59
N LEU A 645 9.41 -15.23 -1.36
CA LEU A 645 8.27 -14.38 -1.00
C LEU A 645 8.68 -12.97 -0.56
N ALA A 646 9.90 -12.78 -0.05
CA ALA A 646 10.36 -11.49 0.47
C ALA A 646 10.13 -10.27 -0.46
N PRO A 647 10.38 -10.35 -1.79
CA PRO A 647 10.08 -9.23 -2.69
C PRO A 647 8.59 -8.87 -2.74
N HIS A 648 7.71 -9.86 -2.52
CA HIS A 648 6.26 -9.70 -2.59
C HIS A 648 5.66 -9.05 -1.34
N TYR A 649 6.46 -8.73 -0.33
CA TYR A 649 6.00 -8.13 0.92
C TYR A 649 6.50 -6.69 1.14
N LYS A 650 7.47 -6.25 0.32
CA LYS A 650 8.13 -4.93 0.45
C LYS A 650 7.10 -3.81 0.57
N ASN A 651 7.24 -2.97 1.60
CA ASN A 651 6.41 -1.80 1.91
C ASN A 651 4.93 -2.06 2.26
N THR A 652 4.42 -3.29 2.20
CA THR A 652 2.98 -3.56 2.43
C THR A 652 2.55 -3.23 3.86
N MET A 653 3.35 -3.57 4.87
CA MET A 653 3.02 -3.27 6.26
C MET A 653 3.03 -1.76 6.54
N ASP A 654 3.94 -1.03 5.89
CA ASP A 654 4.08 0.41 6.04
C ASP A 654 2.86 1.16 5.47
N ILE A 655 2.48 0.87 4.22
CA ILE A 655 1.29 1.47 3.62
C ILE A 655 0.01 1.07 4.36
N ASN A 656 -0.08 -0.17 4.88
CA ASN A 656 -1.22 -0.59 5.70
C ASN A 656 -1.30 0.18 7.02
N ALA A 657 -0.17 0.41 7.70
CA ALA A 657 -0.13 1.21 8.92
C ALA A 657 -0.52 2.67 8.66
N ALA A 658 -0.07 3.25 7.55
CA ALA A 658 -0.51 4.56 7.09
C ALA A 658 -2.03 4.58 6.81
N ALA A 659 -2.55 3.59 6.08
CA ALA A 659 -3.97 3.49 5.79
C ALA A 659 -4.84 3.43 7.06
N ARG A 660 -4.46 2.62 8.06
CA ARG A 660 -5.15 2.57 9.37
C ARG A 660 -5.08 3.88 10.14
N LYS A 661 -4.05 4.70 9.89
CA LYS A 661 -3.88 5.98 10.56
C LYS A 661 -4.72 7.09 9.91
N VAL A 662 -4.78 7.16 8.58
CA VAL A 662 -5.33 8.34 7.89
C VAL A 662 -6.38 8.04 6.80
N LEU A 663 -6.39 6.84 6.23
CA LEU A 663 -7.26 6.53 5.09
C LEU A 663 -8.61 5.93 5.56
N ILE A 664 -8.55 4.81 6.29
CA ILE A 664 -9.69 3.96 6.64
C ILE A 664 -10.14 4.07 8.11
N ASN A 665 -9.54 5.00 8.87
CA ASN A 665 -9.95 5.26 10.25
C ASN A 665 -11.29 6.02 10.32
N ALA A 666 -11.85 6.10 11.53
CA ALA A 666 -12.99 6.94 11.82
C ALA A 666 -12.69 8.40 11.46
N GLY A 667 -13.49 8.97 10.55
CA GLY A 667 -13.27 10.32 10.02
C GLY A 667 -12.06 10.45 9.08
N GLY A 668 -11.52 9.34 8.60
CA GLY A 668 -10.49 9.29 7.57
C GLY A 668 -11.01 9.66 6.17
N ILE A 669 -10.13 9.67 5.18
CA ILE A 669 -10.46 10.11 3.80
C ILE A 669 -11.61 9.29 3.20
N ILE A 670 -11.60 7.95 3.39
CA ILE A 670 -12.63 7.08 2.80
C ILE A 670 -14.00 7.34 3.45
N GLU A 671 -14.09 7.43 4.77
CA GLU A 671 -15.38 7.68 5.45
C GLU A 671 -15.96 9.07 5.16
N LEU A 672 -15.12 10.04 4.83
CA LEU A 672 -15.55 11.40 4.54
C LEU A 672 -16.00 11.59 3.10
N ASN A 673 -15.41 10.84 2.15
CA ASN A 673 -15.57 11.09 0.71
C ASN A 673 -16.19 9.93 -0.08
N PHE A 674 -16.74 8.92 0.60
CA PHE A 674 -17.48 7.81 -0.02
C PHE A 674 -18.87 7.69 0.59
N THR A 675 -19.88 7.40 -0.22
CA THR A 675 -21.28 7.40 0.25
C THR A 675 -21.55 6.47 1.43
N PRO A 676 -20.96 5.26 1.56
CA PRO A 676 -21.21 4.39 2.72
C PRO A 676 -20.74 4.99 4.06
N GLY A 677 -19.78 5.92 4.03
CA GLY A 677 -19.30 6.64 5.20
C GLY A 677 -18.74 5.71 6.28
N LYS A 678 -19.28 5.80 7.51
CA LYS A 678 -18.77 5.02 8.65
C LYS A 678 -18.99 3.50 8.55
N TYR A 679 -19.76 3.04 7.55
CA TYR A 679 -20.07 1.62 7.36
C TYR A 679 -19.10 0.93 6.39
N THR A 680 -18.24 1.67 5.70
CA THR A 680 -17.39 1.12 4.63
C THR A 680 -16.54 -0.06 5.09
N MET A 681 -15.81 0.07 6.21
CA MET A 681 -14.96 -1.01 6.70
C MET A 681 -15.75 -2.18 7.30
N GLU A 682 -16.92 -1.93 7.91
CA GLU A 682 -17.83 -2.99 8.36
C GLU A 682 -18.30 -3.86 7.19
N MET A 683 -18.65 -3.23 6.05
CA MET A 683 -19.05 -3.94 4.83
C MET A 683 -17.91 -4.83 4.30
N SER A 684 -16.67 -4.35 4.33
CA SER A 684 -15.52 -5.19 3.93
C SER A 684 -15.41 -6.46 4.79
N ALA A 685 -15.69 -6.38 6.10
CA ALA A 685 -15.67 -7.54 6.98
C ALA A 685 -16.80 -8.54 6.70
N VAL A 686 -17.98 -8.05 6.31
CA VAL A 686 -19.08 -8.91 5.84
C VAL A 686 -18.69 -9.66 4.56
N VAL A 687 -18.04 -8.98 3.61
CA VAL A 687 -17.55 -9.63 2.38
C VAL A 687 -16.45 -10.64 2.69
N TYR A 688 -15.52 -10.33 3.61
CA TYR A 688 -14.52 -11.31 4.06
C TYR A 688 -15.17 -12.56 4.65
N LYS A 689 -16.16 -12.38 5.52
CA LYS A 689 -16.92 -13.49 6.14
C LYS A 689 -17.58 -14.37 5.09
N ASN A 690 -18.30 -13.77 4.14
CA ASN A 690 -19.19 -14.50 3.23
C ASN A 690 -18.47 -15.03 1.98
N ASP A 691 -17.56 -14.26 1.40
CA ASP A 691 -17.11 -14.50 0.02
C ASP A 691 -15.61 -14.76 -0.12
N TRP A 692 -14.78 -14.29 0.81
CA TRP A 692 -13.32 -14.48 0.71
C TRP A 692 -12.93 -15.93 1.00
N ARG A 693 -12.13 -16.52 0.12
CA ARG A 693 -11.48 -17.83 0.30
C ARG A 693 -10.12 -17.80 -0.39
N PHE A 694 -9.12 -18.41 0.24
CA PHE A 694 -7.75 -18.40 -0.29
C PHE A 694 -7.66 -19.03 -1.69
N ASP A 695 -8.24 -20.22 -1.88
CA ASP A 695 -8.24 -20.92 -3.17
C ASP A 695 -8.88 -20.10 -4.31
N GLU A 696 -9.88 -19.29 -4.00
CA GLU A 696 -10.56 -18.42 -4.96
C GLU A 696 -9.85 -17.07 -5.18
N GLN A 697 -8.68 -16.82 -4.58
CA GLN A 697 -7.85 -15.64 -4.89
C GLN A 697 -6.87 -15.88 -6.04
N SER A 698 -6.69 -17.13 -6.48
CA SER A 698 -5.96 -17.42 -7.71
C SER A 698 -6.76 -16.94 -8.93
N LEU A 699 -6.10 -16.36 -9.93
CA LEU A 699 -6.80 -15.87 -11.13
C LEU A 699 -7.64 -16.97 -11.83
N PRO A 700 -7.12 -18.20 -12.05
CA PRO A 700 -7.91 -19.29 -12.61
C PRO A 700 -9.22 -19.56 -11.86
N GLU A 701 -9.15 -19.70 -10.54
CA GLU A 701 -10.32 -20.06 -9.73
C GLU A 701 -11.28 -18.89 -9.55
N ASP A 702 -10.79 -17.64 -9.49
CA ASP A 702 -11.62 -16.43 -9.51
C ASP A 702 -12.45 -16.34 -10.81
N LEU A 703 -11.81 -16.58 -11.97
CA LEU A 703 -12.50 -16.59 -13.26
C LEU A 703 -13.54 -17.71 -13.35
N ILE A 704 -13.24 -18.90 -12.84
CA ILE A 704 -14.18 -20.03 -12.80
C ILE A 704 -15.34 -19.74 -11.83
N LYS A 705 -15.06 -19.18 -10.65
CA LYS A 705 -16.07 -18.80 -9.65
C LYS A 705 -17.09 -17.85 -10.24
N ARG A 706 -16.63 -16.83 -10.97
CA ARG A 706 -17.48 -15.86 -11.68
C ARG A 706 -18.05 -16.37 -13.00
N LYS A 707 -17.76 -17.63 -13.35
CA LYS A 707 -18.17 -18.28 -14.60
C LYS A 707 -17.67 -17.56 -15.85
N MET A 708 -16.59 -16.79 -15.72
CA MET A 708 -15.91 -16.10 -16.81
C MET A 708 -14.93 -17.01 -17.55
N ALA A 709 -14.65 -18.19 -17.00
CA ALA A 709 -13.88 -19.24 -17.66
C ALA A 709 -14.41 -20.63 -17.29
N VAL A 710 -14.08 -21.63 -18.12
CA VAL A 710 -14.23 -23.05 -17.81
C VAL A 710 -12.90 -23.76 -17.99
N ARG A 711 -12.66 -24.83 -17.23
CA ARG A 711 -11.49 -25.69 -17.43
C ARG A 711 -11.56 -26.37 -18.80
N ASP A 712 -10.49 -26.27 -19.56
CA ASP A 712 -10.32 -26.90 -20.87
C ASP A 712 -8.84 -27.24 -21.07
N PRO A 713 -8.43 -28.52 -20.91
CA PRO A 713 -7.04 -28.93 -21.05
C PRO A 713 -6.43 -28.67 -22.43
N SER A 714 -7.25 -28.44 -23.46
CA SER A 714 -6.78 -28.11 -24.81
C SER A 714 -6.54 -26.62 -25.01
N ALA A 715 -7.11 -25.78 -24.13
CA ALA A 715 -6.94 -24.34 -24.18
C ALA A 715 -5.60 -23.90 -23.58
N LYS A 716 -5.11 -22.75 -24.03
CA LYS A 716 -3.93 -22.12 -23.43
C LYS A 716 -4.17 -21.91 -21.93
N HIS A 717 -3.20 -22.26 -21.10
CA HIS A 717 -3.27 -22.22 -19.63
C HIS A 717 -4.33 -23.14 -19.00
N GLY A 718 -4.93 -24.06 -19.76
CA GLY A 718 -5.95 -24.99 -19.26
C GLY A 718 -7.33 -24.36 -19.03
N LEU A 719 -7.57 -23.15 -19.56
CA LEU A 719 -8.80 -22.40 -19.37
C LEU A 719 -9.34 -21.85 -20.69
N LYS A 720 -10.63 -22.02 -20.91
CA LYS A 720 -11.36 -21.35 -21.98
C LYS A 720 -12.19 -20.21 -21.40
N LEU A 721 -11.85 -18.98 -21.77
CA LEU A 721 -12.61 -17.79 -21.38
C LEU A 721 -13.98 -17.76 -22.06
N VAL A 722 -14.98 -17.23 -21.37
CA VAL A 722 -16.32 -16.98 -21.94
C VAL A 722 -16.31 -15.73 -22.83
N ILE A 723 -15.55 -14.71 -22.42
CA ILE A 723 -15.23 -13.55 -23.26
C ILE A 723 -13.76 -13.67 -23.65
N GLU A 724 -13.51 -13.96 -24.93
CA GLU A 724 -12.16 -14.17 -25.45
C GLU A 724 -11.30 -12.90 -25.35
N ASP A 725 -11.89 -11.72 -25.60
CA ASP A 725 -11.26 -10.42 -25.45
C ASP A 725 -11.66 -9.78 -24.11
N TYR A 726 -11.25 -10.42 -23.00
CA TYR A 726 -11.35 -9.89 -21.63
C TYR A 726 -9.94 -9.49 -21.17
N PRO A 727 -9.56 -8.20 -21.30
CA PRO A 727 -8.14 -7.80 -21.21
C PRO A 727 -7.46 -8.16 -19.90
N TYR A 728 -8.12 -7.93 -18.74
CA TYR A 728 -7.60 -8.34 -17.43
C TYR A 728 -7.33 -9.85 -17.35
N ALA A 729 -8.28 -10.68 -17.77
CA ALA A 729 -8.14 -12.13 -17.70
C ALA A 729 -7.08 -12.66 -18.67
N VAL A 730 -7.07 -12.15 -19.89
CA VAL A 730 -6.18 -12.59 -20.98
C VAL A 730 -4.71 -12.26 -20.68
N ASP A 731 -4.43 -11.07 -20.15
CA ASP A 731 -3.06 -10.69 -19.79
C ASP A 731 -2.66 -11.29 -18.44
N GLY A 732 -3.59 -11.31 -17.48
CA GLY A 732 -3.38 -11.91 -16.17
C GLY A 732 -3.02 -13.39 -16.25
N LEU A 733 -3.62 -14.16 -17.16
CA LEU A 733 -3.31 -15.58 -17.31
C LEU A 733 -1.89 -15.84 -17.84
N GLU A 734 -1.31 -14.91 -18.62
CA GLU A 734 0.11 -15.02 -19.02
C GLU A 734 1.04 -14.84 -17.82
N LEU A 735 0.76 -13.82 -17.01
CA LEU A 735 1.52 -13.50 -15.80
C LEU A 735 1.40 -14.60 -14.74
N TRP A 736 0.17 -15.07 -14.49
CA TRP A 736 -0.11 -16.20 -13.60
C TRP A 736 0.68 -17.44 -14.01
N ALA A 737 0.67 -17.79 -15.31
CA ALA A 737 1.42 -18.95 -15.80
C ALA A 737 2.93 -18.79 -15.61
N ALA A 738 3.49 -17.61 -15.91
CA ALA A 738 4.90 -17.32 -15.71
C ALA A 738 5.31 -17.37 -14.22
N MET A 739 4.49 -16.82 -13.32
CA MET A 739 4.72 -16.92 -11.87
C MET A 739 4.65 -18.36 -11.39
N LYS A 740 3.63 -19.12 -11.82
CA LYS A 740 3.49 -20.52 -11.45
C LYS A 740 4.71 -21.34 -11.87
N GLU A 741 5.22 -21.08 -13.07
CA GLU A 741 6.44 -21.71 -13.59
C GLU A 741 7.66 -21.34 -12.75
N TYR A 742 7.85 -20.05 -12.43
CA TYR A 742 8.94 -19.59 -11.57
C TYR A 742 8.89 -20.22 -10.16
N MET A 743 7.71 -20.23 -9.53
CA MET A 743 7.52 -20.86 -8.22
C MET A 743 7.78 -22.36 -8.28
N ALA A 744 7.37 -23.04 -9.35
CA ALA A 744 7.64 -24.47 -9.54
C ALA A 744 9.14 -24.75 -9.73
N ASP A 745 9.82 -23.96 -10.54
CA ASP A 745 11.26 -24.08 -10.77
C ASP A 745 12.03 -23.84 -9.46
N HIS A 746 11.66 -22.81 -8.68
CA HIS A 746 12.26 -22.52 -7.37
C HIS A 746 12.01 -23.64 -6.35
N VAL A 747 10.76 -24.08 -6.17
CA VAL A 747 10.41 -25.13 -5.21
C VAL A 747 11.15 -26.44 -5.51
N LYS A 748 11.25 -26.83 -6.79
CA LYS A 748 11.94 -28.07 -7.20
C LYS A 748 13.44 -28.06 -6.93
N ILE A 749 14.06 -26.89 -6.74
CA ILE A 749 15.47 -26.79 -6.35
C ILE A 749 15.68 -27.42 -4.95
N PHE A 750 14.76 -27.17 -4.02
CA PHE A 750 14.89 -27.54 -2.61
C PHE A 750 14.05 -28.77 -2.22
N TYR A 751 12.83 -28.90 -2.73
CA TYR A 751 11.94 -30.01 -2.40
C TYR A 751 11.96 -31.08 -3.51
N LYS A 752 12.47 -32.27 -3.19
CA LYS A 752 12.60 -33.40 -4.14
C LYS A 752 11.43 -34.38 -4.10
N SER A 753 10.56 -34.26 -3.10
CA SER A 753 9.36 -35.08 -2.93
C SER A 753 8.33 -34.36 -2.09
N ASP A 754 7.07 -34.79 -2.18
CA ASP A 754 5.99 -34.31 -1.31
C ASP A 754 6.30 -34.56 0.17
N LYS A 755 6.99 -35.67 0.47
CA LYS A 755 7.44 -35.96 1.84
C LYS A 755 8.41 -34.89 2.37
N ALA A 756 9.27 -34.33 1.53
CA ALA A 756 10.15 -33.23 1.94
C ALA A 756 9.37 -31.96 2.32
N VAL A 757 8.23 -31.70 1.65
CA VAL A 757 7.32 -30.59 2.02
C VAL A 757 6.64 -30.87 3.36
N GLN A 758 6.19 -32.11 3.58
CA GLN A 758 5.55 -32.53 4.83
C GLN A 758 6.51 -32.52 6.03
N ASP A 759 7.79 -32.82 5.81
CA ASP A 759 8.82 -32.89 6.86
C ASP A 759 9.39 -31.53 7.27
N ASP A 760 9.12 -30.49 6.48
CA ASP A 760 9.60 -29.15 6.77
C ASP A 760 8.79 -28.48 7.88
N THR A 761 9.31 -28.54 9.11
CA THR A 761 8.61 -28.05 10.30
C THR A 761 8.38 -26.54 10.30
N GLU A 762 9.29 -25.75 9.71
CA GLU A 762 9.10 -24.30 9.60
C GLU A 762 7.96 -24.00 8.63
N LEU A 763 7.96 -24.65 7.47
CA LEU A 763 6.92 -24.50 6.46
C LEU A 763 5.54 -24.93 6.96
N GLN A 764 5.43 -26.07 7.65
CA GLN A 764 4.17 -26.54 8.22
C GLN A 764 3.65 -25.59 9.30
N THR A 765 4.54 -25.06 10.15
CA THR A 765 4.16 -24.12 11.22
C THR A 765 3.72 -22.78 10.62
N TRP A 766 4.43 -22.28 9.60
CA TRP A 766 4.08 -21.09 8.84
C TRP A 766 2.66 -21.16 8.28
N TRP A 767 2.35 -22.20 7.50
CA TRP A 767 1.02 -22.32 6.89
C TRP A 767 -0.09 -22.54 7.91
N THR A 768 0.21 -23.29 8.98
CA THR A 768 -0.73 -23.45 10.10
C THR A 768 -1.02 -22.11 10.75
N GLU A 769 0.00 -21.30 11.06
CA GLU A 769 -0.17 -20.00 11.71
C GLU A 769 -0.92 -19.00 10.83
N VAL A 770 -0.62 -18.96 9.52
CA VAL A 770 -1.40 -18.18 8.54
C VAL A 770 -2.88 -18.51 8.66
N ARG A 771 -3.25 -19.80 8.63
CA ARG A 771 -4.64 -20.24 8.68
C ARG A 771 -5.29 -20.00 10.04
N THR A 772 -4.63 -20.36 11.13
CA THR A 772 -5.27 -20.43 12.46
C THR A 772 -5.16 -19.15 13.26
N VAL A 773 -4.23 -18.26 12.93
CA VAL A 773 -4.03 -16.98 13.61
C VAL A 773 -4.25 -15.82 12.63
N GLY A 774 -3.45 -15.75 11.56
CA GLY A 774 -3.46 -14.65 10.59
C GLY A 774 -4.83 -14.43 9.94
N HIS A 775 -5.42 -15.50 9.46
CA HIS A 775 -6.80 -15.59 8.96
C HIS A 775 -7.70 -16.41 9.90
N GLY A 776 -7.41 -16.38 11.21
CA GLY A 776 -7.97 -17.31 12.21
C GLY A 776 -9.50 -17.37 12.28
N ASP A 777 -10.20 -16.30 11.90
CA ASP A 777 -11.66 -16.28 11.87
C ASP A 777 -12.24 -17.16 10.74
N LYS A 778 -11.43 -17.53 9.75
CA LYS A 778 -11.77 -18.43 8.64
C LYS A 778 -10.98 -19.73 8.62
N LYS A 779 -10.33 -20.08 9.74
CA LYS A 779 -9.51 -21.31 9.85
C LYS A 779 -10.25 -22.60 9.49
N ASP A 780 -11.57 -22.62 9.75
CA ASP A 780 -12.47 -23.76 9.51
C ASP A 780 -13.27 -23.63 8.19
N SER A 781 -13.07 -22.55 7.44
CA SER A 781 -13.74 -22.35 6.14
C SER A 781 -13.13 -23.28 5.08
N PRO A 782 -13.91 -23.71 4.07
CA PRO A 782 -13.36 -24.41 2.93
C PRO A 782 -12.40 -23.52 2.15
N GLY A 783 -11.51 -24.14 1.37
CA GLY A 783 -10.61 -23.42 0.47
C GLY A 783 -9.22 -23.11 1.02
N TRP A 784 -8.81 -23.76 2.11
CA TRP A 784 -7.41 -23.85 2.53
C TRP A 784 -6.76 -25.09 1.92
N PRO A 785 -5.81 -24.94 0.97
CA PRO A 785 -5.01 -26.07 0.49
C PRO A 785 -4.26 -26.75 1.62
N THR A 786 -4.11 -28.07 1.54
CA THR A 786 -3.21 -28.82 2.42
C THR A 786 -1.77 -28.58 1.97
N LEU A 787 -0.87 -28.27 2.90
CA LEU A 787 0.54 -28.07 2.59
C LEU A 787 1.29 -29.40 2.64
N ASP A 788 0.90 -30.34 1.80
CA ASP A 788 1.34 -31.74 1.85
C ASP A 788 2.11 -32.20 0.61
N SER A 789 2.23 -31.34 -0.40
CA SER A 789 2.83 -31.68 -1.69
C SER A 789 3.53 -30.49 -2.33
N ILE A 790 4.42 -30.79 -3.27
CA ILE A 790 5.08 -29.78 -4.11
C ILE A 790 4.04 -28.99 -4.91
N GLU A 791 3.02 -29.66 -5.45
CA GLU A 791 1.95 -29.00 -6.21
C GLU A 791 1.20 -27.97 -5.35
N ASN A 792 0.80 -28.35 -4.14
CA ASN A 792 0.09 -27.44 -3.24
C ASN A 792 0.98 -26.29 -2.76
N LEU A 793 2.26 -26.54 -2.46
CA LEU A 793 3.21 -25.47 -2.13
C LEU A 793 3.33 -24.48 -3.29
N VAL A 794 3.54 -24.95 -4.52
CA VAL A 794 3.60 -24.08 -5.72
C VAL A 794 2.31 -23.27 -5.87
N TYR A 795 1.15 -23.90 -5.69
CA TYR A 795 -0.14 -23.23 -5.76
C TYR A 795 -0.28 -22.11 -4.71
N ILE A 796 0.09 -22.40 -3.46
CA ILE A 796 0.06 -21.43 -2.37
C ILE A 796 0.97 -20.23 -2.67
N LEU A 797 2.24 -20.49 -3.03
CA LEU A 797 3.21 -19.43 -3.33
C LEU A 797 2.79 -18.57 -4.53
N THR A 798 2.28 -19.21 -5.58
CA THR A 798 1.79 -18.50 -6.77
C THR A 798 0.60 -17.61 -6.42
N THR A 799 -0.33 -18.09 -5.58
CA THR A 799 -1.50 -17.32 -5.16
C THR A 799 -1.09 -16.09 -4.33
N ILE A 800 -0.16 -16.26 -3.38
CA ILE A 800 0.36 -15.14 -2.57
C ILE A 800 1.05 -14.12 -3.48
N ALA A 801 1.97 -14.54 -4.34
CA ALA A 801 2.67 -13.65 -5.24
C ALA A 801 1.73 -12.93 -6.22
N TRP A 802 0.74 -13.64 -6.78
CA TRP A 802 -0.28 -13.06 -7.66
C TRP A 802 -1.07 -11.94 -6.98
N VAL A 803 -1.54 -12.18 -5.76
CA VAL A 803 -2.32 -11.20 -5.00
C VAL A 803 -1.47 -9.97 -4.67
N ALA A 804 -0.22 -10.19 -4.26
CA ALA A 804 0.71 -9.13 -3.90
C ALA A 804 1.11 -8.24 -5.11
N SER A 805 1.15 -8.82 -6.32
CA SER A 805 1.64 -8.15 -7.53
C SER A 805 0.52 -7.84 -8.52
N CYS A 806 0.19 -8.77 -9.41
CA CYS A 806 -0.72 -8.55 -10.53
C CYS A 806 -2.15 -8.18 -10.14
N HIS A 807 -2.73 -8.84 -9.13
CA HIS A 807 -4.07 -8.48 -8.65
C HIS A 807 -4.04 -7.03 -8.19
N HIS A 808 -3.12 -6.70 -7.29
CA HIS A 808 -2.96 -5.36 -6.74
C HIS A 808 -2.75 -4.32 -7.84
N ALA A 809 -1.80 -4.54 -8.75
CA ALA A 809 -1.54 -3.61 -9.84
C ALA A 809 -2.78 -3.37 -10.73
N ALA A 810 -3.55 -4.42 -11.03
CA ALA A 810 -4.76 -4.33 -11.84
C ALA A 810 -5.90 -3.52 -11.19
N VAL A 811 -5.89 -3.37 -9.86
CA VAL A 811 -6.89 -2.58 -9.12
C VAL A 811 -6.35 -1.27 -8.56
N ASN A 812 -5.03 -1.05 -8.56
CA ASN A 812 -4.42 0.13 -7.95
C ASN A 812 -4.02 1.21 -8.97
N PHE A 813 -3.13 0.90 -9.92
CA PHE A 813 -2.52 1.90 -10.82
C PHE A 813 -3.48 2.50 -11.87
N GLY A 814 -4.69 1.96 -11.96
CA GLY A 814 -5.75 2.51 -12.79
C GLY A 814 -6.61 3.58 -12.11
N GLN A 815 -6.52 3.74 -10.77
CA GLN A 815 -7.46 4.60 -10.02
C GLN A 815 -7.51 6.01 -10.61
N TYR A 816 -6.38 6.69 -10.74
CA TYR A 816 -6.39 8.04 -11.32
C TYR A 816 -6.75 8.05 -12.82
N ALA A 817 -6.27 7.07 -13.58
CA ALA A 817 -6.48 7.02 -15.03
C ALA A 817 -7.98 6.99 -15.40
N TYR A 818 -8.79 6.32 -14.58
CA TYR A 818 -10.23 6.15 -14.79
C TYR A 818 -11.10 7.00 -13.84
N ALA A 819 -10.80 7.01 -12.54
CA ALA A 819 -11.57 7.73 -11.53
C ALA A 819 -11.05 9.15 -11.27
N GLY A 820 -9.89 9.53 -11.82
CA GLY A 820 -9.38 10.92 -11.74
C GLY A 820 -10.35 11.94 -12.33
N TYR A 821 -11.22 11.53 -13.26
CA TYR A 821 -12.36 12.33 -13.72
C TYR A 821 -13.65 11.86 -13.02
N MET A 822 -14.01 12.52 -11.92
CA MET A 822 -15.09 12.09 -11.03
C MET A 822 -16.45 11.80 -11.70
N PRO A 823 -16.90 12.50 -12.76
CA PRO A 823 -18.12 12.11 -13.46
C PRO A 823 -18.10 10.69 -14.04
N ASN A 824 -16.93 10.16 -14.42
CA ASN A 824 -16.78 8.79 -14.93
C ASN A 824 -16.94 7.75 -13.81
N HIS A 825 -16.35 8.00 -12.64
CA HIS A 825 -16.34 7.05 -11.53
C HIS A 825 -16.47 7.79 -10.18
N PRO A 826 -17.68 8.30 -9.84
CA PRO A 826 -17.85 9.18 -8.69
C PRO A 826 -17.76 8.39 -7.39
N SER A 827 -16.97 8.87 -6.41
CA SER A 827 -16.91 8.24 -5.08
C SER A 827 -18.18 8.44 -4.24
N MET A 828 -18.99 9.47 -4.58
CA MET A 828 -20.24 9.77 -3.90
C MET A 828 -21.39 9.99 -4.88
N THR A 829 -22.57 9.53 -4.46
CA THR A 829 -23.84 10.07 -4.93
C THR A 829 -24.59 10.73 -3.77
N ARG A 830 -25.15 11.92 -4.01
CA ARG A 830 -25.75 12.79 -2.99
C ARG A 830 -27.27 12.88 -3.09
N ARG A 831 -27.83 12.76 -4.29
CA ARG A 831 -29.28 12.82 -4.54
C ARG A 831 -29.80 11.47 -5.03
N PHE A 832 -31.08 11.19 -4.75
CA PHE A 832 -31.81 10.10 -5.40
C PHE A 832 -32.21 10.52 -6.81
N ILE A 833 -32.47 9.54 -7.68
CA ILE A 833 -33.04 9.83 -9.00
C ILE A 833 -34.48 10.34 -8.79
N PRO A 834 -34.84 11.53 -9.31
CA PRO A 834 -36.17 12.10 -9.10
C PRO A 834 -37.27 11.27 -9.75
N GLU A 835 -38.49 11.40 -9.24
CA GLU A 835 -39.69 10.79 -9.82
C GLU A 835 -40.43 11.87 -10.64
N PRO A 836 -41.03 11.53 -11.80
CA PRO A 836 -41.80 12.50 -12.57
C PRO A 836 -42.86 13.24 -11.74
N GLY A 837 -42.89 14.57 -11.86
CA GLY A 837 -43.84 15.43 -11.15
C GLY A 837 -43.40 15.87 -9.75
N THR A 838 -42.18 15.58 -9.31
CA THR A 838 -41.59 16.19 -8.10
C THR A 838 -40.82 17.47 -8.43
N THR A 839 -40.55 18.31 -7.41
CA THR A 839 -39.72 19.51 -7.56
C THR A 839 -38.32 19.19 -8.10
N GLU A 840 -37.72 18.09 -7.65
CA GLU A 840 -36.40 17.63 -8.13
C GLU A 840 -36.45 17.19 -9.60
N TRP A 841 -37.59 16.66 -10.06
CA TRP A 841 -37.79 16.35 -11.48
C TRP A 841 -37.86 17.62 -12.32
N GLU A 842 -38.56 18.65 -11.85
CA GLU A 842 -38.58 19.96 -12.51
C GLU A 842 -37.18 20.60 -12.57
N GLN A 843 -36.37 20.43 -11.52
CA GLN A 843 -34.96 20.87 -11.51
C GLN A 843 -34.12 20.11 -12.54
N LEU A 844 -34.25 18.78 -12.60
CA LEU A 844 -33.59 17.96 -13.63
C LEU A 844 -34.01 18.40 -15.04
N GLN A 845 -35.29 18.68 -15.28
CA GLN A 845 -35.76 19.12 -16.60
C GLN A 845 -35.24 20.50 -16.98
N LYS A 846 -35.08 21.39 -16.00
CA LYS A 846 -34.62 22.76 -16.22
C LYS A 846 -33.12 22.82 -16.53
N ASP A 847 -32.32 22.08 -15.78
CA ASP A 847 -30.86 22.06 -15.91
C ASP A 847 -30.31 20.67 -15.58
N PRO A 848 -30.34 19.75 -16.55
CA PRO A 848 -30.01 18.35 -16.28
C PRO A 848 -28.52 18.12 -16.02
N GLU A 849 -27.66 18.95 -16.61
CA GLU A 849 -26.22 18.91 -16.38
C GLU A 849 -25.91 19.32 -14.94
N ARG A 850 -26.44 20.47 -14.51
CA ARG A 850 -26.28 20.92 -13.13
C ARG A 850 -26.85 19.92 -12.14
N PHE A 851 -28.03 19.37 -12.40
CA PHE A 851 -28.63 18.36 -11.53
C PHE A 851 -27.74 17.11 -11.40
N PHE A 852 -27.11 16.67 -12.49
CA PHE A 852 -26.18 15.55 -12.46
C PHE A 852 -24.95 15.85 -11.59
N LEU A 853 -24.35 17.04 -11.74
CA LEU A 853 -23.17 17.46 -10.96
C LEU A 853 -23.48 17.61 -9.47
N ASP A 854 -24.62 18.21 -9.14
CA ASP A 854 -25.14 18.27 -7.77
C ASP A 854 -25.45 16.88 -7.17
N SER A 855 -25.60 15.86 -8.02
CA SER A 855 -25.91 14.50 -7.59
C SER A 855 -24.68 13.65 -7.30
N ILE A 856 -23.47 14.06 -7.74
CA ILE A 856 -22.20 13.36 -7.50
C ILE A 856 -21.29 14.14 -6.54
N SER A 857 -20.06 13.69 -6.29
CA SER A 857 -19.09 14.39 -5.41
C SER A 857 -18.99 15.89 -5.73
N ASN A 858 -19.05 16.74 -4.71
CA ASN A 858 -18.84 18.18 -4.85
C ASN A 858 -17.37 18.53 -5.05
N GLU A 859 -17.02 19.82 -5.21
CA GLU A 859 -15.66 20.25 -5.51
C GLU A 859 -14.63 19.78 -4.46
N THR A 860 -14.96 19.91 -3.17
CA THR A 860 -14.07 19.54 -2.07
C THR A 860 -13.87 18.02 -1.97
N GLN A 861 -14.96 17.26 -2.13
CA GLN A 861 -14.92 15.81 -2.12
C GLN A 861 -14.12 15.27 -3.31
N ALA A 862 -14.37 15.81 -4.51
CA ALA A 862 -13.65 15.46 -5.73
C ALA A 862 -12.16 15.72 -5.58
N ALA A 863 -11.76 16.93 -5.15
CA ALA A 863 -10.35 17.27 -4.95
C ALA A 863 -9.67 16.36 -3.92
N SER A 864 -10.34 16.03 -2.81
CA SER A 864 -9.79 15.12 -1.79
C SER A 864 -9.56 13.72 -2.33
N VAL A 865 -10.50 13.17 -3.11
CA VAL A 865 -10.37 11.82 -3.67
C VAL A 865 -9.35 11.81 -4.79
N MET A 866 -9.40 12.77 -5.72
CA MET A 866 -8.45 12.90 -6.83
C MET A 866 -7.01 12.99 -6.33
N SER A 867 -6.74 13.81 -5.31
CA SER A 867 -5.41 13.91 -4.70
C SER A 867 -4.95 12.58 -4.10
N THR A 868 -5.88 11.83 -3.47
CA THR A 868 -5.56 10.54 -2.86
C THR A 868 -5.22 9.52 -3.92
N ILE A 869 -6.08 9.35 -4.94
CA ILE A 869 -5.87 8.35 -5.99
C ILE A 869 -4.73 8.72 -6.94
N GLU A 870 -4.33 10.00 -7.04
CA GLU A 870 -3.10 10.40 -7.72
C GLU A 870 -1.89 9.79 -7.02
N ILE A 871 -1.79 9.98 -5.70
CA ILE A 871 -0.71 9.42 -4.88
C ILE A 871 -0.70 7.89 -5.01
N LEU A 872 -1.85 7.25 -4.81
CA LEU A 872 -1.96 5.78 -4.86
C LEU A 872 -1.67 5.22 -6.25
N SER A 873 -1.89 5.99 -7.33
CA SER A 873 -1.62 5.52 -8.70
C SER A 873 -0.18 5.79 -9.17
N THR A 874 0.69 6.30 -8.31
CA THR A 874 2.02 6.79 -8.69
C THR A 874 3.11 5.81 -8.28
N HIS A 875 3.93 5.39 -9.25
CA HIS A 875 5.08 4.52 -8.96
C HIS A 875 6.24 5.29 -8.36
N ALA A 876 6.88 4.67 -7.36
CA ALA A 876 8.10 5.16 -6.74
C ALA A 876 9.29 5.23 -7.73
N LEU A 877 10.26 6.12 -7.44
CA LEU A 877 11.54 6.17 -8.17
C LEU A 877 12.32 4.85 -8.05
N ASP A 878 12.23 4.20 -6.89
CA ASP A 878 12.92 2.96 -6.52
C ASP A 878 11.97 1.74 -6.54
N GLU A 879 10.87 1.80 -7.28
CA GLU A 879 9.95 0.67 -7.39
C GLU A 879 10.64 -0.58 -7.97
N GLU A 880 10.29 -1.75 -7.45
CA GLU A 880 10.78 -3.04 -7.92
C GLU A 880 9.64 -3.82 -8.57
N TYR A 881 9.70 -3.94 -9.89
CA TYR A 881 8.69 -4.60 -10.71
C TYR A 881 8.94 -6.12 -10.82
N LEU A 882 7.94 -6.86 -11.32
CA LEU A 882 8.08 -8.28 -11.62
C LEU A 882 9.32 -8.56 -12.50
N GLY A 883 10.07 -9.58 -12.10
CA GLY A 883 11.35 -9.93 -12.74
C GLY A 883 12.44 -8.88 -12.48
N GLN A 884 12.42 -8.23 -11.32
CA GLN A 884 13.52 -7.41 -10.79
C GLN A 884 13.78 -7.75 -9.32
N ARG A 885 15.05 -7.61 -8.91
CA ARG A 885 15.50 -7.59 -7.51
C ARG A 885 16.61 -6.55 -7.39
N GLN A 886 16.44 -5.59 -6.50
CA GLN A 886 17.41 -4.50 -6.29
C GLN A 886 18.53 -4.89 -5.33
N THR A 887 18.25 -5.76 -4.35
CA THR A 887 19.27 -6.24 -3.38
C THR A 887 20.38 -6.97 -4.12
N PRO A 888 21.63 -6.47 -4.12
CA PRO A 888 22.74 -7.14 -4.76
C PRO A 888 23.07 -8.44 -4.03
N ASN A 889 23.49 -9.46 -4.77
CA ASN A 889 23.89 -10.77 -4.21
C ASN A 889 22.81 -11.38 -3.29
N TRP A 890 21.53 -11.16 -3.57
CA TRP A 890 20.40 -11.72 -2.81
C TRP A 890 20.38 -13.25 -2.76
N SER A 891 21.09 -13.92 -3.68
CA SER A 891 21.38 -15.35 -3.65
C SER A 891 22.72 -15.63 -4.31
N ASN A 892 23.39 -16.70 -3.90
CA ASN A 892 24.56 -17.26 -4.57
C ASN A 892 24.29 -18.65 -5.19
N ASP A 893 23.06 -19.17 -5.12
CA ASP A 893 22.68 -20.42 -5.76
C ASP A 893 22.38 -20.19 -7.25
N GLU A 894 23.28 -20.64 -8.12
CA GLU A 894 23.16 -20.49 -9.57
C GLU A 894 21.85 -21.07 -10.12
N ARG A 895 21.27 -22.09 -9.48
CA ARG A 895 19.99 -22.68 -9.90
C ARG A 895 18.85 -21.71 -9.67
N VAL A 896 18.86 -21.02 -8.52
CA VAL A 896 17.86 -20.00 -8.15
C VAL A 896 18.01 -18.78 -9.07
N LEU A 897 19.25 -18.31 -9.27
CA LEU A 897 19.53 -17.20 -10.17
C LEU A 897 19.11 -17.50 -11.61
N SER A 898 19.32 -18.74 -12.08
CA SER A 898 18.89 -19.19 -13.41
C SER A 898 17.37 -19.24 -13.55
N ALA A 899 16.65 -19.77 -12.55
CA ALA A 899 15.18 -19.75 -12.54
C ALA A 899 14.63 -18.32 -12.57
N PHE A 900 15.24 -17.40 -11.82
CA PHE A 900 14.85 -15.99 -11.80
C PHE A 900 15.17 -15.26 -13.12
N ALA A 901 16.30 -15.57 -13.76
CA ALA A 901 16.64 -15.04 -15.08
C ALA A 901 15.61 -15.47 -16.13
N LYS A 902 15.23 -16.75 -16.14
CA LYS A 902 14.16 -17.27 -17.01
C LYS A 902 12.82 -16.57 -16.77
N PHE A 903 12.45 -16.32 -15.51
CA PHE A 903 11.26 -15.55 -15.17
C PHE A 903 11.35 -14.09 -15.68
N THR A 904 12.52 -13.47 -15.54
CA THR A 904 12.79 -12.11 -16.03
C THR A 904 12.65 -12.01 -17.55
N ASP A 905 13.21 -12.96 -18.30
CA ASP A 905 13.06 -13.04 -19.75
C ASP A 905 11.58 -13.20 -20.14
N LYS A 906 10.83 -13.99 -19.37
CA LYS A 906 9.40 -14.18 -19.60
C LYS A 906 8.59 -12.89 -19.42
N MET A 907 8.99 -12.01 -18.51
CA MET A 907 8.35 -10.69 -18.39
C MET A 907 8.57 -9.85 -19.65
N THR A 908 9.74 -9.90 -20.27
CA THR A 908 9.99 -9.21 -21.55
C THR A 908 9.11 -9.77 -22.67
N ASP A 909 8.96 -11.10 -22.77
CA ASP A 909 8.05 -11.72 -23.75
C ASP A 909 6.60 -11.29 -23.56
N ILE A 910 6.13 -11.25 -22.31
CA ILE A 910 4.75 -10.87 -21.97
C ILE A 910 4.52 -9.39 -22.29
N THR A 911 5.48 -8.50 -22.02
CA THR A 911 5.40 -7.09 -22.43
C THR A 911 5.14 -6.96 -23.93
N GLN A 912 5.91 -7.68 -24.76
CA GLN A 912 5.72 -7.66 -26.21
C GLN A 912 4.36 -8.21 -26.63
N LEU A 913 3.89 -9.28 -25.98
CA LEU A 913 2.58 -9.87 -26.23
C LEU A 913 1.43 -8.91 -25.91
N ILE A 914 1.49 -8.20 -24.79
CA ILE A 914 0.48 -7.22 -24.40
C ILE A 914 0.46 -6.04 -25.38
N HIS A 915 1.64 -5.53 -25.79
CA HIS A 915 1.71 -4.49 -26.82
C HIS A 915 1.11 -4.95 -28.16
N ALA A 916 1.41 -6.18 -28.58
CA ALA A 916 0.83 -6.75 -29.80
C ALA A 916 -0.70 -6.85 -29.72
N ARG A 917 -1.25 -7.27 -28.57
CA ARG A 917 -2.70 -7.29 -28.32
C ARG A 917 -3.30 -5.89 -28.35
N ASN A 918 -2.67 -4.92 -27.69
CA ASN A 918 -3.14 -3.53 -27.69
C ASN A 918 -3.11 -2.89 -29.10
N ALA A 919 -2.25 -3.37 -30.00
CA ALA A 919 -2.21 -2.93 -31.39
C ALA A 919 -3.22 -3.66 -32.31
N ASP A 920 -3.77 -4.80 -31.88
CA ASP A 920 -4.71 -5.60 -32.67
C ASP A 920 -6.12 -4.99 -32.62
N LYS A 921 -6.53 -4.40 -33.74
CA LYS A 921 -7.85 -3.76 -33.89
C LYS A 921 -9.03 -4.73 -33.86
N SER A 922 -8.78 -6.04 -33.96
CA SER A 922 -9.84 -7.05 -33.79
C SER A 922 -10.24 -7.22 -32.31
N LEU A 923 -9.36 -6.84 -31.38
CA LEU A 923 -9.60 -6.88 -29.93
C LEU A 923 -10.23 -5.56 -29.46
N LYS A 924 -11.56 -5.47 -29.54
CA LYS A 924 -12.32 -4.23 -29.34
C LYS A 924 -12.40 -3.75 -27.88
N ASN A 925 -12.23 -4.63 -26.90
CA ASN A 925 -12.39 -4.30 -25.48
C ASN A 925 -11.10 -3.73 -24.84
N ARG A 926 -9.98 -3.78 -25.55
CA ARG A 926 -8.67 -3.35 -25.02
C ARG A 926 -8.51 -1.84 -24.91
N THR A 927 -9.04 -1.10 -25.89
CA THR A 927 -8.81 0.35 -26.03
C THR A 927 -10.07 1.17 -25.82
N GLY A 928 -11.21 0.68 -26.30
CA GLY A 928 -12.50 1.35 -26.15
C GLY A 928 -12.61 2.71 -26.85
N PRO A 929 -13.76 3.38 -26.71
CA PRO A 929 -13.99 4.72 -27.27
C PRO A 929 -13.11 5.80 -26.63
N VAL A 930 -12.63 5.60 -25.39
CA VAL A 930 -11.70 6.52 -24.70
C VAL A 930 -10.28 6.46 -25.25
N LYS A 931 -10.00 5.56 -26.20
CA LYS A 931 -8.69 5.38 -26.84
C LYS A 931 -7.56 5.09 -25.84
N MET A 932 -7.87 4.33 -24.79
CA MET A 932 -6.91 3.99 -23.74
C MET A 932 -6.59 2.49 -23.75
N PRO A 933 -5.41 2.07 -24.26
CA PRO A 933 -5.02 0.67 -24.26
C PRO A 933 -4.93 0.11 -22.82
N TYR A 934 -5.27 -1.17 -22.65
CA TYR A 934 -5.16 -1.85 -21.36
C TYR A 934 -3.69 -2.20 -21.07
N GLU A 935 -3.10 -1.47 -20.13
CA GLU A 935 -1.66 -1.56 -19.79
C GLU A 935 -1.39 -1.80 -18.30
N LEU A 936 -2.44 -1.93 -17.47
CA LEU A 936 -2.31 -2.14 -16.01
C LEU A 936 -1.56 -3.43 -15.64
N LEU A 937 -1.47 -4.38 -16.57
CA LEU A 937 -0.74 -5.64 -16.43
C LEU A 937 0.54 -5.70 -17.29
N LEU A 938 1.03 -4.57 -17.82
CA LEU A 938 2.39 -4.54 -18.34
C LEU A 938 3.38 -4.82 -17.20
N PRO A 939 4.29 -5.81 -17.32
CA PRO A 939 5.18 -6.21 -16.23
C PRO A 939 5.97 -5.06 -15.59
N LYS A 940 6.38 -4.06 -16.37
CA LYS A 940 7.25 -2.96 -15.93
C LYS A 940 6.73 -1.61 -16.42
N SER A 941 6.98 -0.56 -15.63
CA SER A 941 6.88 0.83 -16.08
C SER A 941 8.26 1.33 -16.50
N ASP A 942 8.35 2.03 -17.63
CA ASP A 942 9.62 2.58 -18.14
C ASP A 942 10.07 3.82 -17.35
N THR A 943 9.11 4.48 -16.68
CA THR A 943 9.34 5.67 -15.86
C THR A 943 8.64 5.52 -14.51
N PRO A 944 9.17 6.16 -13.45
CA PRO A 944 8.40 6.36 -12.23
C PRO A 944 7.26 7.34 -12.50
N GLY A 945 6.39 7.53 -11.50
CA GLY A 945 5.29 8.48 -11.58
C GLY A 945 3.94 7.86 -11.96
N LEU A 946 3.00 8.72 -12.34
CA LEU A 946 1.63 8.38 -12.70
C LEU A 946 1.53 7.79 -14.12
N THR A 947 1.94 6.54 -14.30
CA THR A 947 2.09 5.95 -15.64
C THR A 947 0.90 5.10 -16.08
N GLY A 948 0.09 4.59 -15.14
CA GLY A 948 -1.02 3.68 -15.42
C GLY A 948 -0.59 2.37 -16.09
N LYS A 949 0.62 1.89 -15.78
CA LYS A 949 1.22 0.62 -16.23
C LYS A 949 2.36 0.21 -15.31
N GLY A 950 2.70 -1.08 -15.28
CA GLY A 950 3.77 -1.62 -14.43
C GLY A 950 3.19 -2.45 -13.28
N VAL A 951 3.78 -3.62 -13.04
CA VAL A 951 3.37 -4.53 -11.96
C VAL A 951 4.49 -4.62 -10.93
N PRO A 952 4.38 -3.94 -9.78
CA PRO A 952 5.30 -4.11 -8.65
C PRO A 952 5.31 -5.54 -8.13
N ASN A 953 6.39 -5.92 -7.43
CA ASN A 953 6.46 -7.21 -6.75
C ASN A 953 5.42 -7.30 -5.60
N SER A 954 5.08 -6.19 -4.94
CA SER A 954 4.29 -6.16 -3.71
C SER A 954 3.18 -5.10 -3.72
N VAL A 955 2.41 -5.07 -2.62
CA VAL A 955 1.45 -4.01 -2.32
C VAL A 955 2.23 -2.81 -1.78
N SER A 956 2.85 -2.04 -2.68
CA SER A 956 3.83 -0.99 -2.34
C SER A 956 3.33 0.44 -2.50
N ILE A 957 2.19 0.62 -3.18
CA ILE A 957 1.45 1.88 -3.36
C ILE A 957 0.20 1.61 -4.19
#